data_AF-A0A3D8K5S9-F1
#
_entry.id   AF-A0A3D8K5S9-F1
#
_cell.length_a   1.000
_cell.length_b   1.000
_cell.length_c   1.000
_cell.angle_alpha   90.00
_cell.angle_beta   90.00
_cell.angle_gamma   90.00
#
_symmetry.space_group_name_H-M   'P 1'
#
loop_
_entity.id
_entity.type
_entity.pdbx_description
1 polymer ?
#
loop_
_entity_poly.entity_id
_entity_poly.type
_entity_poly.pdbx_seq_one_letter_code
_entity_poly.pdbx_strand_id
1 'polypeptide(L)'
;MKTTDISNTAMANAIRALAMDAVQQANSGHPGMPMGMAEIGVALWSRHLRHNPNNPHWADRDRFVLSNGHGSMLLYALLHLTGYALPIEELKNFRQLHSKTPGHPEYGITPGVETTTGPLGQGLANAVGMALAESLLANEFNKPDAKIVDHHTYVFLGDGCLMEGISHEACSLAGVLKLNKLIAFYDDNGISIDGEVVHWFRDDTPKRFEAYGWSVIPDVSGHDVEAVDAAIRRAKESDKPTLICCKTVIGEGSPNKAGTHDAHGAALGEKEVAATREKLGWHYAPFAIPQEIYAAWDATKAGATVEAEWNIAFAAYRAKYPREAAEFERRMANELPENWEEKARAIVAVANDRAETVATRKASQQAIEGISAVLPELCGGSADLTGSNLTNWRAATYVRVGEGGAAGNYINYGVREFGMSAVINGLALHGGHKAFGGTFLTFSDYSRNALRVAALMKSPSIFVFTHDSIGLGEDGPTHQSIEHVASLRLIPHMVVWRPADTVETAVAWTQAVEHKGPSCLIFSRQNLAFNPRTDEQIANIARGGYVLRDWPDNVPGRKLVLIATGSEVELAMKAAQALERDGVGARVVSMPSTNVFDKQDAQYRESVLPRGTRRVAVEAAHPDFWRKYVGLEGGVVGIDTFGESAPAGVLFEHFGLTVERVIEQALAISAESDR
;
A
#
# COMPACT_ATOMS: atom_id res chain seq x y z
N MET A 1 24.12 4.38 -44.51
CA MET A 1 23.26 5.58 -44.37
C MET A 1 23.78 6.34 -43.17
N LYS A 2 24.12 7.63 -43.31
CA LYS A 2 24.57 8.47 -42.19
C LYS A 2 23.41 8.52 -41.17
N THR A 3 23.61 7.95 -39.99
CA THR A 3 22.77 8.22 -38.82
C THR A 3 22.92 9.71 -38.53
N THR A 4 21.92 10.50 -38.90
CA THR A 4 21.80 11.86 -38.39
C THR A 4 21.48 11.75 -36.92
N ASP A 5 22.43 12.10 -36.05
CA ASP A 5 22.21 12.17 -34.61
C ASP A 5 21.03 13.12 -34.34
N ILE A 6 19.92 12.58 -33.86
CA ILE A 6 18.73 13.36 -33.47
C ILE A 6 19.09 14.16 -32.22
N SER A 7 18.77 15.45 -32.21
CA SER A 7 19.10 16.30 -31.07
C SER A 7 18.27 15.93 -29.84
N ASN A 8 18.86 16.08 -28.65
CA ASN A 8 18.15 15.97 -27.36
C ASN A 8 16.87 16.82 -27.35
N THR A 9 16.91 18.01 -27.98
CA THR A 9 15.76 18.91 -28.13
C THR A 9 14.60 18.26 -28.91
N ALA A 10 14.89 17.56 -30.01
CA ALA A 10 13.86 16.87 -30.79
C ALA A 10 13.23 15.72 -30.00
N MET A 11 14.03 14.98 -29.21
CA MET A 11 13.55 13.94 -28.31
C MET A 11 12.62 14.51 -27.21
N ALA A 12 13.02 15.60 -26.57
CA ALA A 12 12.20 16.27 -25.55
C ALA A 12 10.91 16.85 -26.15
N ASN A 13 10.97 17.43 -27.35
CA ASN A 13 9.80 18.00 -28.02
C ASN A 13 8.78 16.93 -28.44
N ALA A 14 9.20 15.68 -28.67
CA ALA A 14 8.27 14.58 -28.88
C ALA A 14 7.39 14.32 -27.64
N ILE A 15 7.98 14.39 -26.43
CA ILE A 15 7.23 14.30 -25.17
C ILE A 15 6.25 15.48 -25.07
N ARG A 16 6.72 16.72 -25.31
CA ARG A 16 5.88 17.93 -25.28
C ARG A 16 4.68 17.80 -26.21
N ALA A 17 4.92 17.36 -27.44
CA ALA A 17 3.88 17.19 -28.44
C ALA A 17 2.83 16.15 -28.01
N LEU A 18 3.27 14.96 -27.62
CA LEU A 18 2.36 13.91 -27.15
C LEU A 18 1.54 14.38 -25.94
N ALA A 19 2.17 15.06 -24.98
CA ALA A 19 1.49 15.54 -23.78
C ALA A 19 0.43 16.61 -24.09
N MET A 20 0.79 17.67 -24.83
CA MET A 20 -0.16 18.73 -25.15
C MET A 20 -1.31 18.23 -26.03
N ASP A 21 -1.03 17.31 -26.97
CA ASP A 21 -2.04 16.77 -27.89
C ASP A 21 -2.99 15.80 -27.19
N ALA A 22 -2.49 14.88 -26.36
CA ALA A 22 -3.33 13.94 -25.61
C ALA A 22 -4.26 14.67 -24.63
N VAL A 23 -3.73 15.68 -23.92
CA VAL A 23 -4.54 16.52 -23.03
C VAL A 23 -5.58 17.31 -23.82
N GLN A 24 -5.21 17.85 -25.00
CA GLN A 24 -6.14 18.58 -25.86
C GLN A 24 -7.25 17.66 -26.41
N GLN A 25 -6.90 16.44 -26.84
CA GLN A 25 -7.84 15.44 -27.34
C GLN A 25 -8.82 14.97 -26.26
N ALA A 26 -8.36 14.81 -25.03
CA ALA A 26 -9.21 14.46 -23.89
C ALA A 26 -10.00 15.66 -23.33
N ASN A 27 -9.64 16.89 -23.73
CA ASN A 27 -10.08 18.14 -23.13
C ASN A 27 -9.94 18.13 -21.58
N SER A 28 -8.90 17.44 -21.09
CA SER A 28 -8.70 17.14 -19.67
C SER A 28 -7.26 16.68 -19.43
N GLY A 29 -6.61 17.16 -18.37
CA GLY A 29 -5.29 16.72 -17.95
C GLY A 29 -4.30 17.84 -17.69
N HIS A 30 -3.03 17.46 -17.51
CA HIS A 30 -1.98 18.33 -17.00
C HIS A 30 -0.81 18.39 -17.99
N PRO A 31 -0.73 19.40 -18.87
CA PRO A 31 0.33 19.51 -19.85
C PRO A 31 1.61 20.14 -19.27
N GLY A 32 1.50 20.98 -18.24
CA GLY A 32 2.58 21.81 -17.73
C GLY A 32 3.79 21.02 -17.24
N MET A 33 3.60 20.08 -16.31
CA MET A 33 4.68 19.28 -15.76
C MET A 33 5.36 18.41 -16.84
N PRO A 34 4.64 17.64 -17.70
CA PRO A 34 5.27 16.87 -18.77
C PRO A 34 6.14 17.72 -19.71
N MET A 35 5.71 18.95 -19.99
CA MET A 35 6.47 19.86 -20.84
C MET A 35 7.72 20.44 -20.14
N GLY A 36 7.61 20.73 -18.84
CA GLY A 36 8.74 21.21 -18.03
C GLY A 36 9.80 20.15 -17.77
N MET A 37 9.40 18.88 -17.57
CA MET A 37 10.30 17.77 -17.24
C MET A 37 10.82 16.99 -18.46
N ALA A 38 10.55 17.43 -19.69
CA ALA A 38 10.87 16.66 -20.89
C ALA A 38 12.38 16.35 -21.01
N GLU A 39 13.26 17.33 -20.78
CA GLU A 39 14.72 17.12 -20.81
C GLU A 39 15.21 16.22 -19.68
N ILE A 40 14.62 16.31 -18.49
CA ILE A 40 14.93 15.41 -17.36
C ILE A 40 14.54 13.97 -17.72
N GLY A 41 13.40 13.80 -18.38
CA GLY A 41 12.97 12.53 -18.97
C GLY A 41 13.98 11.99 -19.98
N VAL A 42 14.45 12.83 -20.91
CA VAL A 42 15.51 12.46 -21.88
C VAL A 42 16.78 12.00 -21.16
N ALA A 43 17.28 12.80 -20.20
CA ALA A 43 18.52 12.49 -19.51
C ALA A 43 18.45 11.15 -18.77
N LEU A 44 17.39 10.92 -17.98
CA LEU A 44 17.24 9.69 -17.22
C LEU A 44 16.96 8.47 -18.11
N TRP A 45 15.92 8.54 -18.95
CA TRP A 45 15.39 7.35 -19.64
C TRP A 45 16.23 6.93 -20.83
N SER A 46 16.90 7.86 -21.53
CA SER A 46 17.73 7.48 -22.69
C SER A 46 19.17 7.13 -22.33
N ARG A 47 19.68 7.55 -21.15
CA ARG A 47 21.11 7.41 -20.80
C ARG A 47 21.39 6.56 -19.56
N HIS A 48 20.46 6.47 -18.61
CA HIS A 48 20.74 5.91 -17.28
C HIS A 48 19.84 4.76 -16.85
N LEU A 49 18.56 4.80 -17.22
CA LEU A 49 17.57 3.85 -16.76
C LEU A 49 17.85 2.47 -17.33
N ARG A 50 18.07 1.48 -16.46
CA ARG A 50 18.25 0.10 -16.87
C ARG A 50 16.90 -0.63 -16.88
N HIS A 51 16.28 -0.78 -18.03
CA HIS A 51 14.96 -1.39 -18.14
C HIS A 51 14.82 -2.19 -19.44
N ASN A 52 13.86 -3.12 -19.48
CA ASN A 52 13.49 -3.83 -20.70
C ASN A 52 12.01 -3.57 -21.02
N PRO A 53 11.69 -2.78 -22.06
CA PRO A 53 10.31 -2.54 -22.48
C PRO A 53 9.53 -3.82 -22.84
N ASN A 54 10.24 -4.87 -23.29
CA ASN A 54 9.64 -6.17 -23.61
C ASN A 54 9.42 -7.06 -22.37
N ASN A 55 10.03 -6.74 -21.24
CA ASN A 55 9.81 -7.42 -19.97
C ASN A 55 9.74 -6.41 -18.80
N PRO A 56 8.58 -5.77 -18.60
CA PRO A 56 8.36 -4.87 -17.46
C PRO A 56 8.46 -5.54 -16.09
N HIS A 57 8.55 -6.88 -16.04
CA HIS A 57 8.63 -7.66 -14.80
C HIS A 57 10.03 -8.17 -14.50
N TRP A 58 11.05 -7.82 -15.29
CA TRP A 58 12.43 -8.20 -15.01
C TRP A 58 12.83 -7.80 -13.58
N ALA A 59 13.32 -8.78 -12.80
CA ALA A 59 13.56 -8.66 -11.37
C ALA A 59 14.58 -7.57 -10.99
N ASP A 60 15.58 -7.34 -11.84
CA ASP A 60 16.70 -6.42 -11.58
C ASP A 60 16.68 -5.18 -12.48
N ARG A 61 15.50 -4.78 -12.98
CA ARG A 61 15.32 -3.49 -13.66
C ARG A 61 15.50 -2.32 -12.69
N ASP A 62 15.91 -1.15 -13.13
CA ASP A 62 15.73 0.05 -12.32
C ASP A 62 14.23 0.32 -12.11
N ARG A 63 13.85 0.82 -10.93
CA ARG A 63 12.45 1.17 -10.64
C ARG A 63 12.25 2.65 -10.84
N PHE A 64 11.17 3.04 -11.52
CA PHE A 64 10.82 4.44 -11.75
C PHE A 64 9.43 4.76 -11.19
N VAL A 65 9.35 5.82 -10.38
CA VAL A 65 8.10 6.32 -9.82
C VAL A 65 7.84 7.77 -10.22
N LEU A 66 6.64 8.04 -10.72
CA LEU A 66 6.16 9.40 -11.00
C LEU A 66 5.32 9.92 -9.81
N SER A 67 5.95 10.43 -8.75
CA SER A 67 5.24 10.87 -7.53
C SER A 67 4.33 12.08 -7.78
N ASN A 68 4.73 13.00 -8.66
CA ASN A 68 3.88 14.04 -9.22
C ASN A 68 2.99 13.48 -10.35
N GLY A 69 2.24 12.43 -10.04
CA GLY A 69 1.50 11.58 -10.99
C GLY A 69 0.42 12.29 -11.81
N HIS A 70 0.09 13.54 -11.52
CA HIS A 70 -0.81 14.34 -12.36
C HIS A 70 -0.21 14.57 -13.76
N GLY A 71 1.12 14.65 -13.87
CA GLY A 71 1.87 14.70 -15.14
C GLY A 71 1.97 13.35 -15.85
N SER A 72 0.92 12.54 -15.80
CA SER A 72 0.88 11.16 -16.30
C SER A 72 1.31 10.99 -17.76
N MET A 73 1.00 11.97 -18.62
CA MET A 73 1.42 11.96 -20.02
C MET A 73 2.93 11.96 -20.22
N LEU A 74 3.74 12.44 -19.26
CA LEU A 74 5.19 12.28 -19.30
C LEU A 74 5.56 10.79 -19.34
N LEU A 75 5.06 10.03 -18.36
CA LEU A 75 5.34 8.61 -18.25
C LEU A 75 4.76 7.84 -19.43
N TYR A 76 3.54 8.16 -19.87
CA TYR A 76 2.95 7.48 -21.03
C TYR A 76 3.72 7.76 -22.33
N ALA A 77 4.21 8.99 -22.53
CA ALA A 77 5.07 9.30 -23.66
C ALA A 77 6.39 8.53 -23.59
N LEU A 78 7.05 8.49 -22.42
CA LEU A 78 8.30 7.74 -22.23
C LEU A 78 8.12 6.25 -22.47
N LEU A 79 7.08 5.63 -21.89
CA LEU A 79 6.76 4.21 -22.11
C LEU A 79 6.50 3.92 -23.59
N HIS A 80 5.70 4.76 -24.25
CA HIS A 80 5.39 4.61 -25.67
C HIS A 80 6.64 4.74 -26.56
N LEU A 81 7.42 5.80 -26.37
CA LEU A 81 8.59 6.12 -27.20
C LEU A 81 9.73 5.10 -27.01
N THR A 82 9.88 4.55 -25.80
CA THR A 82 10.92 3.56 -25.50
C THR A 82 10.54 2.12 -25.89
N GLY A 83 9.31 1.90 -26.36
CA GLY A 83 8.88 0.62 -26.95
C GLY A 83 8.13 -0.32 -26.01
N TYR A 84 7.56 0.17 -24.90
CA TYR A 84 6.64 -0.65 -24.09
C TYR A 84 5.38 -0.99 -24.90
N ALA A 85 4.64 -2.01 -24.46
CA ALA A 85 3.35 -2.41 -25.02
C ALA A 85 2.21 -1.39 -24.71
N LEU A 86 2.44 -0.12 -25.06
CA LEU A 86 1.53 1.02 -24.93
C LEU A 86 1.46 1.74 -26.29
N PRO A 87 0.60 1.29 -27.21
CA PRO A 87 0.53 1.83 -28.56
C PRO A 87 -0.01 3.27 -28.58
N ILE A 88 0.23 3.99 -29.67
CA ILE A 88 -0.20 5.39 -29.84
C ILE A 88 -1.72 5.57 -29.67
N GLU A 89 -2.51 4.55 -30.00
CA GLU A 89 -3.97 4.57 -29.81
C GLU A 89 -4.38 4.68 -28.33
N GLU A 90 -3.60 4.13 -27.41
CA GLU A 90 -3.84 4.31 -25.98
C GLU A 90 -3.57 5.76 -25.57
N LEU A 91 -2.55 6.42 -26.14
CA LEU A 91 -2.30 7.85 -25.88
C LEU A 91 -3.41 8.74 -26.46
N LYS A 92 -3.99 8.39 -27.61
CA LYS A 92 -5.18 9.07 -28.15
C LYS A 92 -6.41 8.90 -27.24
N ASN A 93 -6.49 7.76 -26.54
CA ASN A 93 -7.54 7.45 -25.58
C ASN A 93 -7.21 7.90 -24.14
N PHE A 94 -6.27 8.83 -23.96
CA PHE A 94 -5.96 9.39 -22.64
C PHE A 94 -7.23 9.84 -21.90
N ARG A 95 -7.35 9.40 -20.64
CA ARG A 95 -8.51 9.66 -19.76
C ARG A 95 -9.85 9.11 -20.24
N GLN A 96 -9.86 8.23 -21.24
CA GLN A 96 -11.09 7.56 -21.67
C GLN A 96 -11.31 6.27 -20.88
N LEU A 97 -12.58 5.89 -20.72
CA LEU A 97 -12.99 4.68 -20.01
C LEU A 97 -12.29 3.45 -20.60
N HIS A 98 -11.69 2.62 -19.73
CA HIS A 98 -10.96 1.39 -20.05
C HIS A 98 -9.68 1.55 -20.87
N SER A 99 -9.20 2.77 -21.12
CA SER A 99 -7.87 2.98 -21.71
C SER A 99 -6.76 2.52 -20.76
N LYS A 100 -5.58 2.26 -21.32
CA LYS A 100 -4.34 2.02 -20.56
C LYS A 100 -3.62 3.31 -20.18
N THR A 101 -4.29 4.46 -20.31
CA THR A 101 -3.75 5.80 -20.06
C THR A 101 -4.73 6.61 -19.17
N PRO A 102 -5.01 6.11 -17.95
CA PRO A 102 -5.85 6.83 -16.99
C PRO A 102 -5.29 8.22 -16.64
N GLY A 103 -6.09 9.07 -16.00
CA GLY A 103 -5.69 10.44 -15.71
C GLY A 103 -4.47 10.58 -14.80
N HIS A 104 -4.22 9.56 -13.98
CA HIS A 104 -3.02 9.36 -13.16
C HIS A 104 -2.54 7.91 -13.36
N PRO A 105 -1.24 7.59 -13.27
CA PRO A 105 -0.73 6.23 -13.51
C PRO A 105 -1.32 5.22 -12.53
N GLU A 106 -1.78 4.09 -13.05
CA GLU A 106 -2.35 2.99 -12.26
C GLU A 106 -1.55 1.70 -12.46
N TYR A 107 -1.01 1.15 -11.37
CA TYR A 107 -0.33 -0.15 -11.37
C TYR A 107 -1.28 -1.26 -11.84
N GLY A 108 -0.77 -2.17 -12.67
CA GLY A 108 -1.53 -3.28 -13.24
C GLY A 108 -2.43 -2.93 -14.44
N ILE A 109 -2.63 -1.64 -14.73
CA ILE A 109 -3.38 -1.18 -15.92
C ILE A 109 -2.43 -0.91 -17.09
N THR A 110 -1.31 -0.24 -16.82
CA THR A 110 -0.35 0.20 -17.85
C THR A 110 0.99 -0.54 -17.68
N PRO A 111 1.53 -1.22 -18.71
CA PRO A 111 2.84 -1.85 -18.64
C PRO A 111 3.95 -0.83 -18.33
N GLY A 112 4.81 -1.13 -17.36
CA GLY A 112 5.89 -0.24 -16.92
C GLY A 112 5.51 0.82 -15.88
N VAL A 113 4.23 0.90 -15.47
CA VAL A 113 3.83 1.69 -14.30
C VAL A 113 4.06 0.89 -13.02
N GLU A 114 5.02 1.32 -12.19
CA GLU A 114 5.48 0.59 -11.01
C GLU A 114 4.56 0.71 -9.78
N THR A 115 3.83 1.81 -9.64
CA THR A 115 2.91 2.08 -8.53
C THR A 115 1.80 3.04 -8.97
N THR A 116 0.64 2.98 -8.31
CA THR A 116 -0.43 3.95 -8.52
C THR A 116 -0.12 5.24 -7.78
N THR A 117 -0.12 6.36 -8.50
CA THR A 117 0.15 7.70 -7.95
C THR A 117 -1.00 8.67 -8.25
N GLY A 118 -0.86 9.93 -7.84
CA GLY A 118 -1.92 10.93 -7.90
C GLY A 118 -2.05 11.63 -6.55
N PRO A 119 -2.33 10.90 -5.46
CA PRO A 119 -2.15 11.42 -4.11
C PRO A 119 -0.69 11.82 -3.90
N LEU A 120 -0.45 13.13 -3.72
CA LEU A 120 0.89 13.70 -3.67
C LEU A 120 1.70 13.12 -2.48
N GLY A 121 3.02 13.01 -2.66
CA GLY A 121 3.95 12.50 -1.64
C GLY A 121 3.98 10.96 -1.49
N GLN A 122 2.91 10.23 -1.80
CA GLN A 122 2.91 8.76 -1.64
C GLN A 122 3.83 8.03 -2.62
N GLY A 123 3.99 8.52 -3.85
CA GLY A 123 4.94 7.93 -4.81
C GLY A 123 6.38 7.97 -4.31
N LEU A 124 6.79 9.08 -3.69
CA LEU A 124 8.08 9.22 -3.01
C LEU A 124 8.25 8.20 -1.89
N ALA A 125 7.23 8.01 -1.05
CA ALA A 125 7.28 7.00 0.01
C ALA A 125 7.30 5.56 -0.54
N ASN A 126 6.61 5.27 -1.65
CA ASN A 126 6.72 3.98 -2.33
C ASN A 126 8.14 3.75 -2.86
N ALA A 127 8.76 4.77 -3.46
CA ALA A 127 10.14 4.70 -3.94
C ALA A 127 11.14 4.42 -2.80
N VAL A 128 10.93 5.00 -1.61
CA VAL A 128 11.71 4.64 -0.41
C VAL A 128 11.56 3.15 -0.07
N GLY A 129 10.34 2.60 -0.16
CA GLY A 129 10.10 1.16 0.03
C GLY A 129 10.74 0.28 -1.02
N MET A 130 10.73 0.68 -2.29
CA MET A 130 11.38 -0.05 -3.38
C MET A 130 12.91 -0.06 -3.21
N ALA A 131 13.51 1.09 -2.87
CA ALA A 131 14.95 1.18 -2.60
C ALA A 131 15.36 0.37 -1.36
N LEU A 132 14.51 0.33 -0.34
CA LEU A 132 14.73 -0.52 0.83
C LEU A 132 14.66 -2.01 0.44
N ALA A 133 13.67 -2.43 -0.35
CA ALA A 133 13.56 -3.81 -0.81
C ALA A 133 14.80 -4.27 -1.60
N GLU A 134 15.32 -3.42 -2.49
CA GLU A 134 16.55 -3.69 -3.23
C GLU A 134 17.72 -3.90 -2.28
N SER A 135 17.92 -3.00 -1.31
CA SER A 135 19.03 -3.08 -0.36
C SER A 135 18.95 -4.34 0.50
N LEU A 136 17.75 -4.70 0.99
CA LEU A 136 17.53 -5.90 1.79
C LEU A 136 17.81 -7.17 0.96
N LEU A 137 17.27 -7.27 -0.26
CA LEU A 137 17.49 -8.43 -1.13
C LEU A 137 18.95 -8.54 -1.59
N ALA A 138 19.61 -7.41 -1.86
CA ALA A 138 21.01 -7.38 -2.22
C ALA A 138 21.88 -7.95 -1.10
N ASN A 139 21.63 -7.57 0.17
CA ASN A 139 22.37 -8.10 1.31
C ASN A 139 22.07 -9.58 1.58
N GLU A 140 20.86 -10.05 1.26
CA GLU A 140 20.48 -11.44 1.48
C GLU A 140 21.01 -12.38 0.38
N PHE A 141 20.81 -12.01 -0.88
CA PHE A 141 21.02 -12.90 -2.02
C PHE A 141 22.37 -12.73 -2.70
N ASN A 142 22.96 -11.53 -2.75
CA ASN A 142 24.27 -11.39 -3.39
C ASN A 142 25.34 -12.18 -2.61
N LYS A 143 26.26 -12.79 -3.37
CA LYS A 143 27.41 -13.51 -2.84
C LYS A 143 28.70 -12.83 -3.33
N PRO A 144 29.84 -12.97 -2.64
CA PRO A 144 31.09 -12.32 -3.02
C PRO A 144 31.53 -12.61 -4.47
N ASP A 145 31.13 -13.75 -5.02
CA ASP A 145 31.48 -14.23 -6.35
C ASP A 145 30.29 -14.33 -7.32
N ALA A 146 29.10 -13.83 -6.94
CA ALA A 146 27.91 -13.79 -7.79
C ALA A 146 26.88 -12.74 -7.29
N LYS A 147 26.66 -11.69 -8.10
CA LYS A 147 25.71 -10.60 -7.81
C LYS A 147 24.48 -10.72 -8.72
N ILE A 148 23.28 -10.64 -8.16
CA ILE A 148 22.00 -10.79 -8.87
C ILE A 148 20.96 -9.72 -8.55
N VAL A 149 21.21 -8.88 -7.52
CA VAL A 149 20.38 -7.72 -7.19
C VAL A 149 21.28 -6.48 -7.16
N ASP A 150 21.06 -5.56 -8.10
CA ASP A 150 21.87 -4.36 -8.24
C ASP A 150 21.20 -3.26 -9.07
N HIS A 151 20.10 -2.68 -8.60
CA HIS A 151 19.37 -1.66 -9.37
C HIS A 151 19.08 -0.39 -8.56
N HIS A 152 18.81 0.69 -9.27
CA HIS A 152 18.45 1.98 -8.68
C HIS A 152 16.94 2.14 -8.57
N THR A 153 16.52 3.04 -7.69
CA THR A 153 15.15 3.55 -7.65
C THR A 153 15.16 5.05 -7.94
N TYR A 154 14.46 5.45 -9.00
CA TYR A 154 14.32 6.84 -9.40
C TYR A 154 12.90 7.33 -9.12
N VAL A 155 12.79 8.57 -8.64
CA VAL A 155 11.49 9.20 -8.42
C VAL A 155 11.46 10.63 -8.93
N PHE A 156 10.48 10.95 -9.76
CA PHE A 156 10.14 12.33 -10.12
C PHE A 156 9.10 12.86 -9.14
N LEU A 157 9.30 14.09 -8.67
CA LEU A 157 8.43 14.75 -7.71
C LEU A 157 8.43 16.27 -7.94
N GLY A 158 7.42 16.97 -7.44
CA GLY A 158 7.33 18.44 -7.50
C GLY A 158 6.97 19.03 -6.13
N ASP A 159 6.68 20.33 -6.10
CA ASP A 159 6.39 21.08 -4.87
C ASP A 159 5.29 20.44 -4.02
N GLY A 160 4.21 19.99 -4.67
CA GLY A 160 3.10 19.31 -4.01
C GLY A 160 3.52 18.09 -3.20
N CYS A 161 4.50 17.32 -3.69
CA CYS A 161 5.02 16.18 -2.93
C CYS A 161 5.86 16.62 -1.73
N LEU A 162 6.62 17.72 -1.86
CA LEU A 162 7.52 18.21 -0.81
C LEU A 162 6.81 18.99 0.29
N MET A 163 5.66 19.60 -0.03
CA MET A 163 4.77 20.23 0.96
C MET A 163 4.06 19.18 1.82
N GLU A 164 3.71 18.02 1.25
CA GLU A 164 3.04 16.95 1.98
C GLU A 164 3.91 16.37 3.10
N GLY A 165 3.32 16.23 4.29
CA GLY A 165 4.02 15.75 5.49
C GLY A 165 4.64 14.36 5.35
N ILE A 166 4.04 13.50 4.52
CA ILE A 166 4.56 12.15 4.24
C ILE A 166 5.97 12.18 3.61
N SER A 167 6.35 13.26 2.91
CA SER A 167 7.70 13.42 2.37
C SER A 167 8.75 13.59 3.47
N HIS A 168 8.42 14.30 4.56
CA HIS A 168 9.28 14.37 5.74
C HIS A 168 9.48 12.98 6.34
N GLU A 169 8.39 12.24 6.54
CA GLU A 169 8.44 10.89 7.11
C GLU A 169 9.34 9.96 6.27
N ALA A 170 9.06 9.86 4.97
CA ALA A 170 9.77 8.96 4.07
C ALA A 170 11.24 9.35 3.87
N CYS A 171 11.54 10.63 3.61
CA CYS A 171 12.92 11.06 3.35
C CYS A 171 13.79 11.06 4.61
N SER A 172 13.21 11.38 5.78
CA SER A 172 13.91 11.24 7.06
C SER A 172 14.33 9.79 7.31
N LEU A 173 13.41 8.84 7.09
CA LEU A 173 13.71 7.41 7.23
C LEU A 173 14.77 6.94 6.21
N ALA A 174 14.63 7.32 4.93
CA ALA A 174 15.56 6.93 3.88
C ALA A 174 16.98 7.42 4.13
N GLY A 175 17.13 8.62 4.70
CA GLY A 175 18.42 9.19 5.07
C GLY A 175 19.07 8.43 6.24
N VAL A 176 18.31 8.11 7.28
CA VAL A 176 18.78 7.27 8.40
C VAL A 176 19.22 5.88 7.93
N LEU A 177 18.52 5.31 6.95
CA LEU A 177 18.82 4.00 6.38
C LEU A 177 19.88 4.05 5.26
N LYS A 178 20.42 5.23 4.93
CA LYS A 178 21.42 5.45 3.88
C LYS A 178 21.06 4.73 2.56
N LEU A 179 19.83 4.88 2.09
CA LEU A 179 19.36 4.24 0.84
C LEU A 179 19.98 4.93 -0.39
N ASN A 180 21.27 4.74 -0.63
CA ASN A 180 22.06 5.54 -1.57
C ASN A 180 21.72 5.32 -3.04
N LYS A 181 21.03 4.22 -3.38
CA LYS A 181 20.50 3.96 -4.72
C LYS A 181 19.13 4.60 -4.99
N LEU A 182 18.58 5.34 -4.03
CA LEU A 182 17.41 6.19 -4.23
C LEU A 182 17.84 7.56 -4.75
N ILE A 183 17.38 7.90 -5.96
CA ILE A 183 17.69 9.16 -6.63
C ILE A 183 16.38 9.88 -6.97
N ALA A 184 16.15 11.01 -6.32
CA ALA A 184 14.96 11.83 -6.49
C ALA A 184 15.26 13.05 -7.36
N PHE A 185 14.35 13.36 -8.29
CA PHE A 185 14.40 14.56 -9.13
C PHE A 185 13.25 15.47 -8.74
N TYR A 186 13.59 16.63 -8.20
CA TYR A 186 12.63 17.67 -7.89
C TYR A 186 12.48 18.59 -9.09
N ASP A 187 11.27 18.60 -9.66
CA ASP A 187 10.79 19.61 -10.61
C ASP A 187 10.58 20.94 -9.89
N ASP A 188 11.65 21.71 -9.76
CA ASP A 188 11.73 22.97 -9.03
C ASP A 188 11.33 24.11 -9.97
N ASN A 189 10.02 24.22 -10.21
CA ASN A 189 9.44 25.16 -11.18
C ASN A 189 8.82 26.41 -10.54
N GLY A 190 8.69 26.44 -9.21
CA GLY A 190 8.18 27.57 -8.44
C GLY A 190 6.66 27.79 -8.51
N ILE A 191 5.89 26.87 -9.09
CA ILE A 191 4.45 27.00 -9.33
C ILE A 191 3.69 25.81 -8.74
N SER A 192 2.59 26.10 -8.06
CA SER A 192 1.53 25.13 -7.75
C SER A 192 0.19 25.61 -8.32
N ILE A 193 -0.91 24.92 -7.99
CA ILE A 193 -2.25 25.24 -8.52
C ILE A 193 -2.63 26.71 -8.24
N ASP A 194 -2.33 27.20 -7.03
CA ASP A 194 -2.73 28.54 -6.58
C ASP A 194 -1.78 29.65 -7.07
N GLY A 195 -0.73 29.30 -7.83
CA GLY A 195 0.28 30.25 -8.33
C GLY A 195 1.67 30.02 -7.75
N GLU A 196 2.41 31.11 -7.53
CA GLU A 196 3.79 31.10 -7.08
C GLU A 196 3.94 30.52 -5.66
N VAL A 197 4.66 29.41 -5.55
CA VAL A 197 4.75 28.64 -4.29
C VAL A 197 5.39 29.42 -3.15
N VAL A 198 6.25 30.41 -3.45
CA VAL A 198 7.01 31.19 -2.46
C VAL A 198 6.12 31.86 -1.39
N HIS A 199 4.84 32.07 -1.69
CA HIS A 199 3.88 32.67 -0.77
C HIS A 199 3.39 31.73 0.34
N TRP A 200 3.50 30.41 0.18
CA TRP A 200 3.09 29.39 1.19
C TRP A 200 4.12 28.29 1.41
N PHE A 201 5.10 28.16 0.52
CA PHE A 201 6.20 27.19 0.57
C PHE A 201 7.52 27.89 0.20
N ARG A 202 8.27 28.27 1.24
CA ARG A 202 9.55 28.99 1.13
C ARG A 202 10.67 28.22 1.85
N ASP A 203 10.55 26.90 1.90
CA ASP A 203 11.58 26.04 2.47
C ASP A 203 12.88 26.21 1.68
N ASP A 204 14.00 26.21 2.40
CA ASP A 204 15.29 25.88 1.80
C ASP A 204 15.34 24.35 1.64
N THR A 205 14.74 23.87 0.55
CA THR A 205 14.62 22.44 0.24
C THR A 205 15.98 21.72 0.27
N PRO A 206 17.07 22.25 -0.32
CA PRO A 206 18.38 21.67 -0.17
C PRO A 206 18.80 21.46 1.29
N LYS A 207 18.73 22.49 2.12
CA LYS A 207 19.10 22.37 3.55
C LYS A 207 18.22 21.38 4.30
N ARG A 208 16.92 21.35 4.00
CA ARG A 208 15.99 20.37 4.59
C ARG A 208 16.43 18.94 4.29
N PHE A 209 16.83 18.63 3.06
CA PHE A 209 17.26 17.29 2.67
C PHE A 209 18.66 16.95 3.21
N GLU A 210 19.58 17.90 3.22
CA GLU A 210 20.88 17.74 3.90
C GLU A 210 20.69 17.37 5.39
N ALA A 211 19.74 18.01 6.07
CA ALA A 211 19.41 17.70 7.47
C ALA A 211 18.86 16.28 7.66
N TYR A 212 18.23 15.68 6.64
CA TYR A 212 17.83 14.26 6.67
C TYR A 212 19.01 13.31 6.41
N GLY A 213 20.18 13.80 6.01
CA GLY A 213 21.32 12.97 5.63
C GLY A 213 21.33 12.59 4.15
N TRP A 214 20.69 13.38 3.28
CA TRP A 214 20.75 13.20 1.83
C TRP A 214 21.94 13.92 1.21
N SER A 215 22.39 13.43 0.06
CA SER A 215 23.20 14.22 -0.87
C SER A 215 22.26 15.12 -1.67
N VAL A 216 22.63 16.39 -1.85
CA VAL A 216 21.83 17.32 -2.65
C VAL A 216 22.69 17.91 -3.76
N ILE A 217 22.13 17.93 -4.97
CA ILE A 217 22.70 18.61 -6.13
C ILE A 217 21.75 19.77 -6.46
N PRO A 218 21.97 20.97 -5.87
CA PRO A 218 21.10 22.12 -6.05
C PRO A 218 21.31 22.77 -7.42
N ASP A 219 20.35 23.60 -7.83
CA ASP A 219 20.45 24.53 -8.97
C ASP A 219 20.88 23.88 -10.30
N VAL A 220 20.42 22.65 -10.56
CA VAL A 220 20.63 21.99 -11.85
C VAL A 220 19.71 22.63 -12.89
N SER A 221 20.25 23.03 -14.05
CA SER A 221 19.44 23.50 -15.17
C SER A 221 18.61 22.33 -15.73
N GLY A 222 17.31 22.32 -15.42
CA GLY A 222 16.42 21.21 -15.78
C GLY A 222 16.15 21.08 -17.28
N HIS A 223 16.40 22.14 -18.05
CA HIS A 223 16.29 22.16 -19.52
C HIS A 223 17.62 21.90 -20.25
N ASP A 224 18.68 21.55 -19.51
CA ASP A 224 19.95 21.11 -20.07
C ASP A 224 20.15 19.61 -19.77
N VAL A 225 19.98 18.78 -20.82
CA VAL A 225 20.12 17.32 -20.72
C VAL A 225 21.52 16.92 -20.25
N GLU A 226 22.57 17.64 -20.62
CA GLU A 226 23.94 17.32 -20.19
C GLU A 226 24.16 17.66 -18.71
N ALA A 227 23.57 18.76 -18.23
CA ALA A 227 23.62 19.13 -16.83
C ALA A 227 22.89 18.09 -15.95
N VAL A 228 21.70 17.65 -16.38
CA VAL A 228 20.95 16.60 -15.68
C VAL A 228 21.69 15.26 -15.73
N ASP A 229 22.24 14.87 -16.89
CA ASP A 229 23.07 13.67 -17.02
C ASP A 229 24.26 13.67 -16.04
N ALA A 230 24.98 14.78 -15.97
CA ALA A 230 26.11 14.93 -15.05
C ALA A 230 25.68 14.82 -13.59
N ALA A 231 24.52 15.38 -13.23
CA ALA A 231 23.96 15.25 -11.89
C ALA A 231 23.60 13.79 -11.56
N ILE A 232 23.04 13.03 -12.51
CA ILE A 232 22.72 11.60 -12.31
C ILE A 232 23.99 10.78 -12.10
N ARG A 233 25.05 11.02 -12.89
CA ARG A 233 26.34 10.34 -12.70
C ARG A 233 26.90 10.59 -11.31
N ARG A 234 26.89 11.85 -10.85
CA ARG A 234 27.30 12.21 -9.49
C ARG A 234 26.41 11.57 -8.42
N ALA A 235 25.11 11.47 -8.66
CA ALA A 235 24.17 10.83 -7.73
C ALA A 235 24.44 9.32 -7.57
N LYS A 236 24.78 8.62 -8.65
CA LYS A 236 25.14 7.19 -8.63
C LYS A 236 26.45 6.90 -7.86
N GLU A 237 27.30 7.89 -7.67
CA GLU A 237 28.55 7.81 -6.89
C GLU A 237 28.35 8.11 -5.39
N SER A 238 27.15 8.56 -4.99
CA SER A 238 26.84 8.97 -3.62
C SER A 238 26.73 7.79 -2.65
N ASP A 239 27.17 8.00 -1.41
CA ASP A 239 26.96 7.09 -0.27
C ASP A 239 25.65 7.39 0.49
N LYS A 240 24.86 8.35 0.01
CA LYS A 240 23.59 8.81 0.57
C LYS A 240 22.48 8.83 -0.49
N PRO A 241 21.20 8.71 -0.11
CA PRO A 241 20.11 9.01 -1.04
C PRO A 241 20.29 10.42 -1.60
N THR A 242 19.98 10.63 -2.88
CA THR A 242 20.30 11.89 -3.57
C THR A 242 19.05 12.63 -4.03
N LEU A 243 18.97 13.93 -3.74
CA LEU A 243 18.00 14.85 -4.33
C LEU A 243 18.69 15.72 -5.38
N ILE A 244 18.18 15.70 -6.60
CA ILE A 244 18.61 16.57 -7.69
C ILE A 244 17.53 17.65 -7.86
N CYS A 245 17.89 18.92 -7.59
CA CYS A 245 16.96 20.05 -7.71
C CYS A 245 17.07 20.63 -9.12
N CYS A 246 16.13 20.24 -9.99
CA CYS A 246 16.11 20.66 -11.38
C CYS A 246 15.26 21.92 -11.53
N LYS A 247 15.89 23.06 -11.78
CA LYS A 247 15.21 24.32 -12.11
C LYS A 247 14.56 24.21 -13.48
N THR A 248 13.24 24.28 -13.53
CA THR A 248 12.45 24.14 -14.76
C THR A 248 11.43 25.27 -14.88
N VAL A 249 10.81 25.37 -16.05
CA VAL A 249 9.66 26.23 -16.32
C VAL A 249 8.46 25.33 -16.59
N ILE A 250 7.41 25.44 -15.78
CA ILE A 250 6.16 24.70 -16.02
C ILE A 250 5.61 25.07 -17.40
N GLY A 251 5.21 24.09 -18.21
CA GLY A 251 4.72 24.36 -19.57
C GLY A 251 5.80 24.82 -20.56
N GLU A 252 7.08 24.54 -20.29
CA GLU A 252 8.20 24.96 -21.15
C GLU A 252 7.94 24.67 -22.63
N GLY A 253 8.22 25.67 -23.48
CA GLY A 253 7.90 25.65 -24.90
C GLY A 253 6.60 26.39 -25.27
N SER A 254 5.63 26.51 -24.36
CA SER A 254 4.44 27.35 -24.60
C SER A 254 4.84 28.84 -24.62
N PRO A 255 4.40 29.64 -25.60
CA PRO A 255 4.69 31.07 -25.63
C PRO A 255 3.93 31.88 -24.57
N ASN A 256 2.67 31.55 -24.28
CA ASN A 256 1.81 32.39 -23.44
C ASN A 256 1.46 31.79 -22.07
N LYS A 257 1.67 30.49 -21.87
CA LYS A 257 1.34 29.80 -20.60
C LYS A 257 2.55 29.26 -19.84
N ALA A 258 3.74 29.21 -20.44
CA ALA A 258 4.95 28.78 -19.75
C ALA A 258 5.22 29.67 -18.52
N GLY A 259 5.56 29.06 -17.39
CA GLY A 259 5.82 29.75 -16.12
C GLY A 259 4.57 30.19 -15.35
N THR A 260 3.37 29.76 -15.76
CA THR A 260 2.11 30.19 -15.13
C THR A 260 1.32 29.01 -14.55
N HIS A 261 0.44 29.28 -13.59
CA HIS A 261 -0.49 28.29 -13.05
C HIS A 261 -1.48 27.77 -14.12
N ASP A 262 -1.74 28.54 -15.18
CA ASP A 262 -2.66 28.17 -16.26
C ASP A 262 -2.15 27.00 -17.12
N ALA A 263 -0.86 26.65 -17.02
CA ALA A 263 -0.29 25.45 -17.65
C ALA A 263 -0.50 24.18 -16.80
N HIS A 264 -0.93 24.29 -15.54
CA HIS A 264 -0.93 23.16 -14.60
C HIS A 264 -1.95 22.08 -14.97
N GLY A 265 -3.25 22.38 -14.94
CA GLY A 265 -4.33 21.37 -14.93
C GLY A 265 -5.42 21.53 -15.98
N ALA A 266 -5.15 22.31 -17.02
CA ALA A 266 -6.06 22.50 -18.14
C ALA A 266 -5.35 22.29 -19.48
N ALA A 267 -6.11 21.91 -20.51
CA ALA A 267 -5.60 21.91 -21.87
C ALA A 267 -5.06 23.30 -22.25
N LEU A 268 -3.99 23.33 -23.04
CA LEU A 268 -3.42 24.61 -23.49
C LEU A 268 -4.42 25.40 -24.34
N GLY A 269 -5.24 24.71 -25.15
CA GLY A 269 -6.16 25.28 -26.13
C GLY A 269 -5.55 25.27 -27.52
N GLU A 270 -6.37 25.04 -28.56
CA GLU A 270 -5.90 24.81 -29.95
C GLU A 270 -4.96 25.91 -30.47
N LYS A 271 -5.25 27.18 -30.18
CA LYS A 271 -4.40 28.32 -30.58
C LYS A 271 -3.04 28.27 -29.92
N GLU A 272 -3.00 27.93 -28.63
CA GLU A 272 -1.75 27.85 -27.88
C GLU A 272 -0.93 26.63 -28.28
N VAL A 273 -1.60 25.50 -28.57
CA VAL A 273 -0.97 24.31 -29.13
C VAL A 273 -0.31 24.61 -30.48
N ALA A 274 -0.98 25.35 -31.36
CA ALA A 274 -0.42 25.77 -32.65
C ALA A 274 0.79 26.71 -32.47
N ALA A 275 0.69 27.71 -31.59
CA ALA A 275 1.78 28.64 -31.30
C ALA A 275 2.98 27.93 -30.62
N THR A 276 2.72 26.93 -29.78
CA THR A 276 3.75 26.08 -29.15
C THR A 276 4.49 25.27 -30.22
N ARG A 277 3.79 24.66 -31.18
CA ARG A 277 4.42 23.96 -32.31
C ARG A 277 5.34 24.87 -33.12
N GLU A 278 4.90 26.10 -33.41
CA GLU A 278 5.70 27.10 -34.13
C GLU A 278 6.98 27.45 -33.36
N LYS A 279 6.85 27.77 -32.05
CA LYS A 279 7.99 28.09 -31.18
C LYS A 279 8.99 26.93 -31.05
N LEU A 280 8.50 25.69 -30.99
CA LEU A 280 9.34 24.49 -30.88
C LEU A 280 9.93 24.00 -32.21
N GLY A 281 9.49 24.56 -33.35
CA GLY A 281 9.82 24.01 -34.67
C GLY A 281 9.25 22.59 -34.90
N TRP A 282 8.16 22.23 -34.23
CA TRP A 282 7.53 20.91 -34.32
C TRP A 282 6.44 20.89 -35.39
N HIS A 283 6.78 20.39 -36.58
CA HIS A 283 5.90 20.43 -37.75
C HIS A 283 5.03 19.18 -37.95
N TYR A 284 5.05 18.22 -37.01
CA TYR A 284 4.27 16.99 -37.11
C TYR A 284 2.87 17.15 -36.52
N ALA A 285 1.90 16.50 -37.18
CA ALA A 285 0.50 16.46 -36.76
C ALA A 285 0.34 15.79 -35.38
N PRO A 286 -0.81 15.97 -34.70
CA PRO A 286 -1.07 15.30 -33.43
C PRO A 286 -0.84 13.79 -33.51
N PHE A 287 -0.13 13.25 -32.52
CA PHE A 287 0.23 11.83 -32.42
C PHE A 287 1.12 11.29 -33.55
N ALA A 288 1.62 12.13 -34.46
CA ALA A 288 2.56 11.73 -35.50
C ALA A 288 4.00 11.88 -34.99
N ILE A 289 4.67 10.75 -34.75
CA ILE A 289 6.07 10.71 -34.33
C ILE A 289 6.92 10.18 -35.50
N PRO A 290 7.97 10.91 -35.91
CA PRO A 290 8.91 10.47 -36.94
C PRO A 290 9.67 9.21 -36.56
N GLN A 291 10.01 8.39 -37.54
CA GLN A 291 10.70 7.11 -37.30
C GLN A 291 12.09 7.31 -36.68
N GLU A 292 12.78 8.38 -37.04
CA GLU A 292 14.08 8.77 -36.49
C GLU A 292 14.00 9.12 -35.00
N ILE A 293 12.87 9.67 -34.54
CA ILE A 293 12.64 9.95 -33.11
C ILE A 293 12.36 8.66 -32.35
N TYR A 294 11.54 7.74 -32.91
CA TYR A 294 11.40 6.40 -32.32
C TYR A 294 12.75 5.68 -32.26
N ALA A 295 13.56 5.73 -33.32
CA ALA A 295 14.87 5.09 -33.34
C ALA A 295 15.84 5.65 -32.28
N ALA A 296 15.71 6.92 -31.91
CA ALA A 296 16.50 7.54 -30.85
C ALA A 296 16.03 7.20 -29.43
N TRP A 297 14.75 6.85 -29.26
CA TRP A 297 14.15 6.51 -27.96
C TRP A 297 14.05 5.02 -27.67
N ASP A 298 13.92 4.18 -28.70
CA ASP A 298 13.63 2.75 -28.55
C ASP A 298 14.70 2.07 -27.68
N ALA A 299 14.25 1.49 -26.57
CA ALA A 299 15.11 0.81 -25.62
C ALA A 299 15.00 -0.72 -25.74
N THR A 300 14.27 -1.25 -26.72
CA THR A 300 13.96 -2.69 -26.80
C THR A 300 15.22 -3.53 -26.98
N LYS A 301 16.16 -3.09 -27.83
CA LYS A 301 17.43 -3.79 -28.07
C LYS A 301 18.38 -3.69 -26.87
N ALA A 302 18.52 -2.49 -26.31
CA ALA A 302 19.37 -2.25 -25.15
C ALA A 302 18.85 -3.02 -23.92
N GLY A 303 17.54 -2.95 -23.68
CA GLY A 303 16.83 -3.68 -22.63
C GLY A 303 16.99 -5.19 -22.73
N ALA A 304 16.80 -5.76 -23.93
CA ALA A 304 17.03 -7.19 -24.15
C ALA A 304 18.48 -7.61 -23.89
N THR A 305 19.45 -6.72 -24.18
CA THR A 305 20.87 -6.99 -23.94
C THR A 305 21.19 -7.01 -22.44
N VAL A 306 20.80 -5.97 -21.69
CA VAL A 306 21.08 -5.90 -20.25
C VAL A 306 20.35 -6.98 -19.45
N GLU A 307 19.13 -7.36 -19.85
CA GLU A 307 18.44 -8.48 -19.23
C GLU A 307 19.08 -9.82 -19.60
N ALA A 308 19.55 -10.01 -20.83
CA ALA A 308 20.27 -11.23 -21.22
C ALA A 308 21.58 -11.39 -20.43
N GLU A 309 22.32 -10.30 -20.21
CA GLU A 309 23.50 -10.28 -19.33
C GLU A 309 23.14 -10.68 -17.89
N TRP A 310 22.05 -10.12 -17.35
CA TRP A 310 21.55 -10.50 -16.03
C TRP A 310 21.14 -11.99 -15.99
N ASN A 311 20.46 -12.51 -17.02
CA ASN A 311 20.07 -13.92 -17.10
C ASN A 311 21.29 -14.85 -17.12
N ILE A 312 22.37 -14.47 -17.79
CA ILE A 312 23.65 -15.20 -17.75
C ILE A 312 24.24 -15.18 -16.34
N ALA A 313 24.27 -14.02 -15.67
CA ALA A 313 24.74 -13.90 -14.29
C ALA A 313 23.87 -14.71 -13.31
N PHE A 314 22.55 -14.69 -13.48
CA PHE A 314 21.61 -15.45 -12.67
C PHE A 314 21.72 -16.97 -12.91
N ALA A 315 21.97 -17.41 -14.15
CA ALA A 315 22.27 -18.81 -14.44
C ALA A 315 23.58 -19.28 -13.77
N ALA A 316 24.62 -18.45 -13.78
CA ALA A 316 25.87 -18.71 -13.06
C ALA A 316 25.67 -18.74 -11.54
N TYR A 317 24.84 -17.82 -11.02
CA TYR A 317 24.42 -17.81 -9.61
C TYR A 317 23.70 -19.11 -9.24
N ARG A 318 22.70 -19.53 -10.03
CA ARG A 318 21.95 -20.78 -9.82
C ARG A 318 22.84 -22.01 -9.82
N ALA A 319 23.83 -22.08 -10.70
CA ALA A 319 24.76 -23.20 -10.76
C ALA A 319 25.58 -23.37 -9.46
N LYS A 320 25.87 -22.27 -8.75
CA LYS A 320 26.62 -22.27 -7.49
C LYS A 320 25.73 -22.31 -6.25
N TYR A 321 24.58 -21.64 -6.30
CA TYR A 321 23.66 -21.38 -5.18
C TYR A 321 22.23 -21.81 -5.55
N PRO A 322 21.99 -23.11 -5.85
CA PRO A 322 20.72 -23.56 -6.43
C PRO A 322 19.52 -23.39 -5.49
N ARG A 323 19.73 -23.44 -4.16
CA ARG A 323 18.65 -23.25 -3.17
C ARG A 323 18.25 -21.78 -3.07
N GLU A 324 19.23 -20.90 -2.96
CA GLU A 324 19.03 -19.46 -2.91
C GLU A 324 18.45 -18.94 -4.22
N ALA A 325 18.87 -19.48 -5.37
CA ALA A 325 18.27 -19.11 -6.65
C ALA A 325 16.78 -19.48 -6.73
N ALA A 326 16.41 -20.68 -6.29
CA ALA A 326 15.00 -21.10 -6.25
C ALA A 326 14.18 -20.23 -5.29
N GLU A 327 14.74 -19.90 -4.11
CA GLU A 327 14.08 -18.99 -3.16
C GLU A 327 13.93 -17.57 -3.71
N PHE A 328 14.93 -17.05 -4.43
CA PHE A 328 14.84 -15.76 -5.10
C PHE A 328 13.69 -15.75 -6.10
N GLU A 329 13.61 -16.74 -6.98
CA GLU A 329 12.54 -16.85 -7.97
C GLU A 329 11.16 -16.93 -7.34
N ARG A 330 10.99 -17.84 -6.35
CA ARG A 330 9.73 -18.00 -5.63
C ARG A 330 9.26 -16.68 -5.00
N ARG A 331 10.17 -15.98 -4.33
CA ARG A 331 9.85 -14.73 -3.62
C ARG A 331 9.60 -13.57 -4.59
N MET A 332 10.36 -13.47 -5.67
CA MET A 332 10.13 -12.46 -6.71
C MET A 332 8.81 -12.69 -7.46
N ALA A 333 8.38 -13.94 -7.59
CA ALA A 333 7.06 -14.31 -8.12
C ALA A 333 5.90 -14.14 -7.12
N ASN A 334 6.19 -13.73 -5.86
CA ASN A 334 5.21 -13.63 -4.77
C ASN A 334 4.47 -14.96 -4.51
N GLU A 335 5.17 -16.08 -4.66
CA GLU A 335 4.68 -17.43 -4.39
C GLU A 335 5.03 -17.83 -2.96
N LEU A 336 4.09 -18.48 -2.27
CA LEU A 336 4.35 -19.06 -0.94
C LEU A 336 5.08 -20.41 -1.10
N PRO A 337 5.74 -20.93 -0.05
CA PRO A 337 6.34 -22.27 -0.10
C PRO A 337 5.31 -23.34 -0.50
N GLU A 338 5.73 -24.35 -1.26
CA GLU A 338 4.82 -25.41 -1.76
C GLU A 338 4.03 -26.11 -0.64
N ASN A 339 4.63 -26.28 0.54
CA ASN A 339 3.98 -26.87 1.71
C ASN A 339 3.31 -25.84 2.64
N TRP A 340 3.03 -24.63 2.16
CA TRP A 340 2.44 -23.55 2.97
C TRP A 340 1.15 -23.97 3.65
N GLU A 341 0.24 -24.65 2.96
CA GLU A 341 -1.07 -25.06 3.50
C GLU A 341 -0.93 -25.95 4.76
N GLU A 342 0.03 -26.89 4.74
CA GLU A 342 0.35 -27.74 5.89
C GLU A 342 0.90 -26.90 7.05
N LYS A 343 1.82 -25.97 6.76
CA LYS A 343 2.43 -25.11 7.77
C LYS A 343 1.43 -24.13 8.38
N ALA A 344 0.53 -23.59 7.57
CA ALA A 344 -0.54 -22.71 8.02
C ALA A 344 -1.49 -23.45 8.98
N ARG A 345 -1.89 -24.68 8.63
CA ARG A 345 -2.66 -25.56 9.53
C ARG A 345 -1.92 -25.86 10.82
N ALA A 346 -0.61 -26.14 10.77
CA ALA A 346 0.18 -26.42 11.96
C ALA A 346 0.23 -25.20 12.91
N ILE A 347 0.36 -23.98 12.37
CA ILE A 347 0.33 -22.74 13.16
C ILE A 347 -1.03 -22.58 13.87
N VAL A 348 -2.14 -22.84 13.17
CA VAL A 348 -3.49 -22.78 13.74
C VAL A 348 -3.70 -23.89 14.79
N ALA A 349 -3.24 -25.11 14.53
CA ALA A 349 -3.33 -26.22 15.46
C ALA A 349 -2.58 -25.93 16.77
N VAL A 350 -1.37 -25.39 16.70
CA VAL A 350 -0.61 -24.98 17.90
C VAL A 350 -1.37 -23.94 18.73
N ALA A 351 -2.03 -22.97 18.09
CA ALA A 351 -2.84 -21.97 18.79
C ALA A 351 -4.05 -22.60 19.50
N ASN A 352 -4.67 -23.61 18.88
CA ASN A 352 -5.79 -24.35 19.44
C ASN A 352 -5.37 -25.25 20.61
N ASP A 353 -4.28 -26.01 20.45
CA ASP A 353 -3.77 -26.94 21.46
C ASP A 353 -3.34 -26.25 22.75
N ARG A 354 -2.80 -25.04 22.64
CA ARG A 354 -2.39 -24.24 23.80
C ARG A 354 -3.58 -23.68 24.59
N ALA A 355 -4.71 -23.44 23.93
CA ALA A 355 -5.95 -22.93 24.55
C ALA A 355 -5.74 -21.72 25.48
N GLU A 356 -4.85 -20.80 25.09
CA GLU A 356 -4.43 -19.69 25.94
C GLU A 356 -5.44 -18.53 25.95
N THR A 357 -5.70 -17.98 27.15
CA THR A 357 -6.39 -16.69 27.34
C THR A 357 -5.35 -15.58 27.39
N VAL A 358 -5.18 -14.88 26.26
CA VAL A 358 -4.22 -13.78 26.08
C VAL A 358 -4.83 -12.67 25.25
N ALA A 359 -4.25 -11.48 25.27
CA ALA A 359 -4.64 -10.42 24.36
C ALA A 359 -4.35 -10.82 22.91
N THR A 360 -5.18 -10.42 21.95
CA THR A 360 -4.95 -10.84 20.55
C THR A 360 -3.73 -10.17 19.93
N ARG A 361 -3.20 -9.07 20.50
CA ARG A 361 -1.87 -8.56 20.12
C ARG A 361 -0.76 -9.54 20.49
N LYS A 362 -0.91 -10.28 21.60
CA LYS A 362 0.03 -11.32 22.02
C LYS A 362 -0.14 -12.59 21.16
N ALA A 363 -1.38 -12.96 20.86
CA ALA A 363 -1.67 -14.02 19.90
C ALA A 363 -1.07 -13.71 18.52
N SER A 364 -1.15 -12.44 18.08
CA SER A 364 -0.53 -11.96 16.85
C SER A 364 0.98 -12.17 16.87
N GLN A 365 1.67 -11.82 17.96
CA GLN A 365 3.10 -12.10 18.10
C GLN A 365 3.42 -13.60 18.01
N GLN A 366 2.60 -14.45 18.62
CA GLN A 366 2.78 -15.91 18.55
C GLN A 366 2.59 -16.44 17.11
N ALA A 367 1.61 -15.92 16.38
CA ALA A 367 1.39 -16.24 14.97
C ALA A 367 2.56 -15.75 14.10
N ILE A 368 3.05 -14.52 14.31
CA ILE A 368 4.24 -13.98 13.64
C ILE A 368 5.46 -14.88 13.87
N GLU A 369 5.70 -15.35 15.11
CA GLU A 369 6.80 -16.27 15.40
C GLU A 369 6.70 -17.56 14.56
N GLY A 370 5.51 -18.19 14.51
CA GLY A 370 5.27 -19.38 13.70
C GLY A 370 5.44 -19.14 12.19
N ILE A 371 4.96 -18.01 11.68
CA ILE A 371 5.09 -17.62 10.27
C ILE A 371 6.55 -17.31 9.91
N SER A 372 7.26 -16.57 10.75
CA SER A 372 8.66 -16.18 10.52
C SER A 372 9.60 -17.39 10.43
N ALA A 373 9.26 -18.49 11.12
CA ALA A 373 10.03 -19.73 11.06
C ALA A 373 9.90 -20.46 9.70
N VAL A 374 8.95 -20.05 8.86
CA VAL A 374 8.63 -20.76 7.62
C VAL A 374 8.55 -19.86 6.38
N LEU A 375 8.49 -18.54 6.56
CA LEU A 375 8.54 -17.53 5.51
C LEU A 375 9.75 -16.63 5.71
N PRO A 376 10.92 -16.95 5.10
CA PRO A 376 12.10 -16.10 5.18
C PRO A 376 11.87 -14.70 4.59
N GLU A 377 10.91 -14.54 3.68
CA GLU A 377 10.51 -13.26 3.10
C GLU A 377 9.70 -12.34 4.03
N LEU A 378 9.34 -12.80 5.23
CA LEU A 378 8.57 -11.98 6.18
C LEU A 378 9.39 -10.77 6.63
N CYS A 379 8.91 -9.57 6.29
CA CYS A 379 9.53 -8.30 6.65
C CYS A 379 8.56 -7.47 7.49
N GLY A 380 8.80 -7.40 8.80
CA GLY A 380 7.91 -6.74 9.75
C GLY A 380 8.36 -5.36 10.16
N GLY A 381 7.55 -4.69 10.97
CA GLY A 381 7.96 -3.46 11.64
C GLY A 381 6.84 -2.80 12.44
N SER A 382 7.14 -1.64 12.99
CA SER A 382 6.15 -0.81 13.69
C SER A 382 6.54 0.67 13.67
N ALA A 383 5.52 1.53 13.68
CA ALA A 383 5.66 2.95 13.88
C ALA A 383 5.89 3.26 15.37
N ASP A 384 7.13 3.03 15.83
CA ASP A 384 7.60 3.24 17.21
C ASP A 384 6.84 2.52 18.33
N LEU A 385 6.01 1.55 17.98
CA LEU A 385 5.16 0.80 18.90
C LEU A 385 5.53 -0.69 18.96
N THR A 386 6.77 -1.05 18.61
CA THR A 386 7.24 -2.45 18.57
C THR A 386 6.84 -3.27 19.80
N GLY A 387 7.14 -2.76 21.00
CA GLY A 387 6.84 -3.45 22.26
C GLY A 387 5.37 -3.35 22.71
N SER A 388 4.58 -2.48 22.08
CA SER A 388 3.16 -2.29 22.40
C SER A 388 2.25 -3.07 21.45
N ASN A 389 2.55 -3.03 20.15
CA ASN A 389 1.88 -3.81 19.11
C ASN A 389 2.33 -5.28 19.12
N LEU A 390 3.53 -5.56 19.64
CA LEU A 390 4.15 -6.90 19.66
C LEU A 390 4.39 -7.47 18.25
N THR A 391 4.89 -6.64 17.35
CA THR A 391 5.16 -7.04 15.96
C THR A 391 6.50 -7.72 15.75
N ASN A 392 7.42 -7.64 16.70
CA ASN A 392 8.70 -8.35 16.62
C ASN A 392 8.57 -9.80 17.11
N TRP A 393 9.52 -10.63 16.71
CA TRP A 393 9.65 -12.02 17.13
C TRP A 393 11.08 -12.28 17.60
N ARG A 394 11.33 -13.43 18.25
CA ARG A 394 12.60 -13.69 18.92
C ARG A 394 13.80 -13.71 17.95
N ALA A 395 13.59 -14.23 16.74
CA ALA A 395 14.61 -14.31 15.69
C ALA A 395 14.67 -13.08 14.77
N ALA A 396 13.88 -12.03 15.05
CA ALA A 396 13.88 -10.82 14.24
C ALA A 396 15.24 -10.14 14.26
N THR A 397 15.75 -9.76 13.09
CA THR A 397 16.94 -8.94 12.93
C THR A 397 16.51 -7.55 12.52
N TYR A 398 16.78 -6.57 13.39
CA TYR A 398 16.41 -5.20 13.11
C TYR A 398 17.17 -4.65 11.91
N VAL A 399 16.48 -3.92 11.04
CA VAL A 399 17.08 -3.28 9.88
C VAL A 399 18.06 -2.21 10.35
N ARG A 400 19.32 -2.40 10.01
CA ARG A 400 20.44 -1.51 10.33
C ARG A 400 21.34 -1.35 9.12
N VAL A 401 22.04 -0.23 9.05
CA VAL A 401 22.99 0.07 7.99
C VAL A 401 24.33 -0.58 8.31
N GLY A 402 24.83 -1.44 7.42
CA GLY A 402 26.17 -2.04 7.46
C GLY A 402 26.99 -1.71 6.20
N GLU A 403 28.07 -2.46 5.97
CA GLU A 403 28.96 -2.25 4.80
C GLU A 403 28.24 -2.45 3.45
N GLY A 404 27.23 -3.32 3.39
CA GLY A 404 26.43 -3.60 2.18
C GLY A 404 25.15 -2.77 2.05
N GLY A 405 24.92 -1.77 2.91
CA GLY A 405 23.66 -1.04 3.00
C GLY A 405 22.75 -1.57 4.11
N ALA A 406 21.44 -1.38 3.97
CA ALA A 406 20.47 -1.81 4.96
C ALA A 406 20.22 -3.32 4.88
N ALA A 407 20.27 -4.00 6.03
CA ALA A 407 20.02 -5.45 6.13
C ALA A 407 19.20 -5.77 7.39
N GLY A 408 18.37 -6.80 7.32
CA GLY A 408 17.49 -7.26 8.40
C GLY A 408 16.08 -7.60 7.89
N ASN A 409 15.18 -7.96 8.78
CA ASN A 409 13.79 -8.31 8.46
C ASN A 409 12.76 -7.65 9.39
N TYR A 410 13.20 -6.72 10.24
CA TYR A 410 12.32 -5.96 11.12
C TYR A 410 12.66 -4.47 11.16
N ILE A 411 11.72 -3.61 10.78
CA ILE A 411 11.94 -2.18 10.60
C ILE A 411 11.38 -1.40 11.80
N ASN A 412 12.22 -0.56 12.41
CA ASN A 412 11.77 0.50 13.31
C ASN A 412 11.45 1.74 12.47
N TYR A 413 10.17 1.98 12.15
CA TYR A 413 9.78 3.09 11.26
C TYR A 413 9.86 4.47 11.94
N GLY A 414 9.88 4.52 13.28
CA GLY A 414 9.62 5.75 14.05
C GLY A 414 8.14 6.16 13.98
N VAL A 415 7.78 7.30 14.57
CA VAL A 415 6.39 7.80 14.61
C VAL A 415 5.99 8.36 13.24
N ARG A 416 5.69 7.45 12.31
CA ARG A 416 5.57 7.71 10.86
C ARG A 416 4.54 6.78 10.22
N GLU A 417 3.30 6.78 10.68
CA GLU A 417 2.27 5.84 10.22
C GLU A 417 2.04 5.93 8.71
N PHE A 418 1.96 7.15 8.17
CA PHE A 418 1.65 7.34 6.75
C PHE A 418 2.81 6.93 5.86
N GLY A 419 4.03 7.36 6.22
CA GLY A 419 5.28 6.96 5.58
C GLY A 419 5.50 5.45 5.66
N MET A 420 5.29 4.84 6.84
CA MET A 420 5.36 3.38 7.04
C MET A 420 4.43 2.65 6.06
N SER A 421 3.14 3.01 6.03
CA SER A 421 2.16 2.32 5.20
C SER A 421 2.46 2.45 3.71
N ALA A 422 2.92 3.61 3.24
CA ALA A 422 3.32 3.79 1.84
C ALA A 422 4.67 3.11 1.51
N VAL A 423 5.61 3.02 2.45
CA VAL A 423 6.84 2.23 2.31
C VAL A 423 6.52 0.74 2.20
N ILE A 424 5.57 0.23 2.98
CA ILE A 424 5.08 -1.17 2.87
C ILE A 424 4.50 -1.45 1.49
N ASN A 425 3.72 -0.51 0.93
CA ASN A 425 3.23 -0.65 -0.45
C ASN A 425 4.40 -0.77 -1.45
N GLY A 426 5.47 0.02 -1.28
CA GLY A 426 6.68 -0.05 -2.09
C GLY A 426 7.43 -1.39 -1.96
N LEU A 427 7.59 -1.90 -0.73
CA LEU A 427 8.18 -3.21 -0.46
C LEU A 427 7.39 -4.33 -1.15
N ALA A 428 6.05 -4.27 -1.07
CA ALA A 428 5.16 -5.28 -1.65
C ALA A 428 5.17 -5.24 -3.19
N LEU A 429 5.23 -4.06 -3.81
CA LEU A 429 5.27 -3.90 -5.28
C LEU A 429 6.63 -4.24 -5.88
N HIS A 430 7.72 -4.04 -5.14
CA HIS A 430 9.05 -4.42 -5.59
C HIS A 430 9.15 -5.95 -5.85
N GLY A 431 8.50 -6.76 -5.01
CA GLY A 431 8.63 -8.21 -4.96
C GLY A 431 9.77 -8.66 -4.03
N GLY A 432 9.74 -9.93 -3.62
CA GLY A 432 10.78 -10.53 -2.79
C GLY A 432 10.52 -10.52 -1.27
N HIS A 433 9.51 -9.78 -0.80
CA HIS A 433 9.15 -9.66 0.62
C HIS A 433 7.64 -9.78 0.86
N LYS A 434 7.26 -10.35 2.01
CA LYS A 434 5.92 -10.28 2.59
C LYS A 434 5.94 -9.24 3.71
N ALA A 435 5.58 -8.00 3.37
CA ALA A 435 5.75 -6.85 4.26
C ALA A 435 4.54 -6.58 5.16
N PHE A 436 4.80 -6.24 6.42
CA PHE A 436 3.79 -5.75 7.36
C PHE A 436 4.30 -4.64 8.30
N GLY A 437 3.39 -3.84 8.85
CA GLY A 437 3.73 -2.80 9.84
C GLY A 437 2.61 -2.54 10.83
N GLY A 438 2.99 -2.24 12.08
CA GLY A 438 2.08 -2.03 13.20
C GLY A 438 1.97 -0.59 13.72
N THR A 439 0.76 -0.17 14.06
CA THR A 439 0.49 0.99 14.94
C THR A 439 -0.80 0.74 15.78
N PHE A 440 -1.31 1.73 16.52
CA PHE A 440 -2.63 1.66 17.14
C PHE A 440 -3.75 1.89 16.12
N LEU A 441 -4.93 1.30 16.35
CA LEU A 441 -6.02 1.34 15.37
C LEU A 441 -6.48 2.77 15.05
N THR A 442 -6.61 3.65 16.05
CA THR A 442 -7.00 5.04 15.81
C THR A 442 -6.02 5.77 14.89
N PHE A 443 -4.72 5.44 14.97
CA PHE A 443 -3.70 6.04 14.10
C PHE A 443 -3.70 5.46 12.68
N SER A 444 -4.60 4.52 12.36
CA SER A 444 -4.93 4.22 10.96
C SER A 444 -5.46 5.44 10.21
N ASP A 445 -5.98 6.46 10.91
CA ASP A 445 -6.38 7.73 10.30
C ASP A 445 -5.18 8.51 9.72
N TYR A 446 -4.01 8.43 10.34
CA TYR A 446 -2.79 9.05 9.80
C TYR A 446 -2.37 8.38 8.48
N SER A 447 -2.50 7.06 8.37
CA SER A 447 -2.07 6.30 7.20
C SER A 447 -3.17 6.00 6.18
N ARG A 448 -4.38 6.51 6.40
CA ARG A 448 -5.62 6.06 5.77
C ARG A 448 -5.56 6.01 4.24
N ASN A 449 -4.95 7.02 3.62
CA ASN A 449 -4.90 7.05 2.15
C ASN A 449 -3.90 6.02 1.58
N ALA A 450 -2.81 5.69 2.28
CA ALA A 450 -1.91 4.62 1.87
C ALA A 450 -2.60 3.25 1.94
N LEU A 451 -3.47 3.03 2.93
CA LEU A 451 -4.32 1.83 3.02
C LEU A 451 -5.28 1.76 1.81
N ARG A 452 -5.90 2.89 1.46
CA ARG A 452 -6.80 2.99 0.29
C ARG A 452 -6.06 2.72 -1.02
N VAL A 453 -4.86 3.27 -1.19
CA VAL A 453 -4.04 3.05 -2.41
C VAL A 453 -3.56 1.60 -2.48
N ALA A 454 -3.20 0.97 -1.36
CA ALA A 454 -2.90 -0.48 -1.32
C ALA A 454 -4.09 -1.30 -1.85
N ALA A 455 -5.31 -0.95 -1.46
CA ALA A 455 -6.52 -1.64 -1.87
C ALA A 455 -6.87 -1.40 -3.34
N LEU A 456 -6.65 -0.17 -3.83
CA LEU A 456 -6.79 0.18 -5.25
C LEU A 456 -5.81 -0.62 -6.13
N MET A 457 -4.55 -0.71 -5.71
CA MET A 457 -3.50 -1.47 -6.40
C MET A 457 -3.65 -2.98 -6.27
N LYS A 458 -4.50 -3.44 -5.35
CA LYS A 458 -4.58 -4.84 -4.90
C LYS A 458 -3.20 -5.36 -4.44
N SER A 459 -2.43 -4.49 -3.78
CA SER A 459 -1.11 -4.82 -3.23
C SER A 459 -1.27 -5.71 -2.00
N PRO A 460 -0.48 -6.80 -1.83
CA PRO A 460 -0.59 -7.74 -0.71
C PRO A 460 0.05 -7.21 0.59
N SER A 461 -0.26 -5.95 0.93
CA SER A 461 0.26 -5.25 2.11
C SER A 461 -0.52 -5.62 3.37
N ILE A 462 0.18 -5.89 4.48
CA ILE A 462 -0.46 -6.25 5.75
C ILE A 462 -0.29 -5.12 6.77
N PHE A 463 -1.40 -4.62 7.29
CA PHE A 463 -1.42 -3.54 8.28
C PHE A 463 -1.91 -4.08 9.62
N VAL A 464 -1.03 -4.06 10.61
CA VAL A 464 -1.33 -4.49 11.98
C VAL A 464 -1.81 -3.29 12.78
N PHE A 465 -2.97 -3.43 13.40
CA PHE A 465 -3.54 -2.44 14.27
C PHE A 465 -3.84 -3.07 15.62
N THR A 466 -3.40 -2.44 16.69
CA THR A 466 -3.69 -2.92 18.06
C THR A 466 -4.42 -1.85 18.86
N HIS A 467 -4.84 -2.15 20.09
CA HIS A 467 -5.53 -1.19 20.96
C HIS A 467 -6.82 -0.71 20.29
N ASP A 468 -7.70 -1.66 20.00
CA ASP A 468 -8.75 -1.54 18.99
C ASP A 468 -10.06 -0.89 19.47
N SER A 469 -10.18 -0.58 20.75
CA SER A 469 -11.44 -0.16 21.38
C SER A 469 -11.18 0.58 22.71
N ILE A 470 -12.26 0.94 23.40
CA ILE A 470 -12.24 1.37 24.82
C ILE A 470 -11.51 0.36 25.75
N GLY A 471 -11.35 -0.90 25.32
CA GLY A 471 -10.60 -1.91 26.06
C GLY A 471 -9.11 -1.60 26.25
N LEU A 472 -8.57 -0.58 25.57
CA LEU A 472 -7.22 -0.08 25.87
C LEU A 472 -7.14 0.64 27.23
N GLY A 473 -8.24 1.22 27.71
CA GLY A 473 -8.33 1.86 29.02
C GLY A 473 -7.81 3.30 29.05
N GLU A 474 -6.85 3.56 29.92
CA GLU A 474 -6.58 4.87 30.52
C GLU A 474 -6.09 5.96 29.55
N ASP A 475 -5.54 5.61 28.38
CA ASP A 475 -5.10 6.63 27.40
C ASP A 475 -6.27 7.46 26.83
N GLY A 476 -7.50 6.98 26.98
CA GLY A 476 -8.72 7.78 26.79
C GLY A 476 -9.12 8.01 25.33
N PRO A 477 -10.08 8.93 25.09
CA PRO A 477 -10.80 9.03 23.82
C PRO A 477 -9.95 9.39 22.60
N THR A 478 -8.75 9.94 22.79
CA THR A 478 -7.83 10.24 21.68
C THR A 478 -7.19 8.99 21.09
N HIS A 479 -7.18 7.88 21.85
CA HIS A 479 -6.57 6.61 21.46
C HIS A 479 -7.60 5.51 21.22
N GLN A 480 -8.78 5.63 21.83
CA GLN A 480 -9.83 4.60 21.79
C GLN A 480 -10.58 4.67 20.48
N SER A 481 -10.38 3.65 19.63
CA SER A 481 -11.11 3.53 18.36
C SER A 481 -12.59 3.26 18.59
N ILE A 482 -13.46 3.95 17.85
CA ILE A 482 -14.92 3.76 17.86
C ILE A 482 -15.42 3.47 16.43
N GLU A 483 -15.06 4.32 15.48
CA GLU A 483 -15.49 4.26 14.09
C GLU A 483 -14.53 3.48 13.19
N HIS A 484 -13.28 3.28 13.62
CA HIS A 484 -12.18 2.88 12.74
C HIS A 484 -12.41 1.52 12.09
N VAL A 485 -12.85 0.51 12.85
CA VAL A 485 -13.15 -0.83 12.32
C VAL A 485 -14.18 -0.75 11.19
N ALA A 486 -15.31 -0.08 11.44
CA ALA A 486 -16.36 0.11 10.44
C ALA A 486 -15.83 0.89 9.22
N SER A 487 -15.07 1.96 9.47
CA SER A 487 -14.52 2.81 8.42
C SER A 487 -13.56 2.06 7.48
N LEU A 488 -12.78 1.11 7.99
CA LEU A 488 -11.85 0.29 7.20
C LEU A 488 -12.59 -0.76 6.38
N ARG A 489 -13.68 -1.34 6.92
CA ARG A 489 -14.55 -2.28 6.20
C ARG A 489 -15.21 -1.66 4.96
N LEU A 490 -15.34 -0.32 4.91
CA LEU A 490 -15.89 0.42 3.78
C LEU A 490 -14.93 0.56 2.60
N ILE A 491 -13.61 0.37 2.79
CA ILE A 491 -12.63 0.53 1.72
C ILE A 491 -12.75 -0.67 0.77
N PRO A 492 -13.06 -0.46 -0.53
CA PRO A 492 -13.16 -1.55 -1.49
C PRO A 492 -11.85 -2.35 -1.58
N HIS A 493 -11.96 -3.67 -1.71
CA HIS A 493 -10.83 -4.62 -1.75
C HIS A 493 -9.99 -4.75 -0.47
N MET A 494 -10.28 -3.97 0.58
CA MET A 494 -9.68 -4.18 1.89
C MET A 494 -10.31 -5.39 2.58
N VAL A 495 -9.47 -6.26 3.15
CA VAL A 495 -9.91 -7.31 4.07
C VAL A 495 -9.62 -6.87 5.50
N VAL A 496 -10.63 -6.87 6.37
CA VAL A 496 -10.48 -6.48 7.78
C VAL A 496 -10.74 -7.69 8.66
N TRP A 497 -9.79 -8.03 9.51
CA TRP A 497 -9.90 -9.09 10.51
C TRP A 497 -9.89 -8.51 11.93
N ARG A 498 -10.85 -8.89 12.77
CA ARG A 498 -10.92 -8.57 14.20
C ARG A 498 -11.17 -9.87 15.00
N PRO A 499 -10.12 -10.68 15.24
CA PRO A 499 -10.24 -12.00 15.85
C PRO A 499 -10.55 -11.96 17.35
N ALA A 500 -11.31 -12.96 17.81
CA ALA A 500 -11.74 -13.08 19.20
C ALA A 500 -10.72 -13.75 20.13
N ASP A 501 -9.81 -14.57 19.61
CA ASP A 501 -8.85 -15.32 20.42
C ASP A 501 -7.61 -15.75 19.60
N THR A 502 -6.79 -16.64 20.17
CA THR A 502 -5.56 -17.16 19.57
C THR A 502 -5.80 -17.89 18.24
N VAL A 503 -6.87 -18.68 18.13
CA VAL A 503 -7.15 -19.50 16.95
C VAL A 503 -7.62 -18.62 15.80
N GLU A 504 -8.55 -17.70 16.06
CA GLU A 504 -8.97 -16.74 15.04
C GLU A 504 -7.82 -15.82 14.62
N THR A 505 -6.93 -15.47 15.55
CA THR A 505 -5.74 -14.68 15.23
C THR A 505 -4.78 -15.42 14.31
N ALA A 506 -4.53 -16.71 14.56
CA ALA A 506 -3.70 -17.54 13.71
C ALA A 506 -4.28 -17.67 12.29
N VAL A 507 -5.59 -17.91 12.18
CA VAL A 507 -6.28 -17.96 10.88
C VAL A 507 -6.24 -16.61 10.16
N ALA A 508 -6.50 -15.50 10.86
CA ALA A 508 -6.45 -14.16 10.26
C ALA A 508 -5.07 -13.85 9.66
N TRP A 509 -4.00 -14.21 10.37
CA TRP A 509 -2.63 -14.04 9.89
C TRP A 509 -2.31 -14.92 8.67
N THR A 510 -2.64 -16.21 8.70
CA THR A 510 -2.36 -17.09 7.55
C THR A 510 -3.18 -16.68 6.33
N GLN A 511 -4.45 -16.32 6.51
CA GLN A 511 -5.29 -15.77 5.44
C GLN A 511 -4.75 -14.45 4.88
N ALA A 512 -4.24 -13.55 5.72
CA ALA A 512 -3.64 -12.30 5.26
C ALA A 512 -2.34 -12.51 4.45
N VAL A 513 -1.55 -13.52 4.80
CA VAL A 513 -0.36 -13.92 4.04
C VAL A 513 -0.73 -14.46 2.66
N GLU A 514 -1.78 -15.28 2.57
CA GLU A 514 -2.31 -15.88 1.34
C GLU A 514 -3.01 -14.87 0.42
N HIS A 515 -3.64 -13.84 1.00
CA HIS A 515 -4.44 -12.87 0.27
C HIS A 515 -3.60 -12.10 -0.76
N LYS A 516 -4.10 -12.05 -2.00
CA LYS A 516 -3.53 -11.27 -3.12
C LYS A 516 -4.09 -9.83 -3.14
N GLY A 517 -4.09 -9.19 -1.98
CA GLY A 517 -4.60 -7.84 -1.72
C GLY A 517 -4.34 -7.45 -0.27
N PRO A 518 -4.66 -6.21 0.15
CA PRO A 518 -4.26 -5.76 1.47
C PRO A 518 -5.18 -6.31 2.56
N SER A 519 -4.62 -6.44 3.76
CA SER A 519 -5.34 -6.88 4.95
C SER A 519 -5.04 -5.97 6.14
N CYS A 520 -6.08 -5.57 6.86
CA CYS A 520 -5.98 -4.96 8.19
C CYS A 520 -6.25 -6.02 9.25
N LEU A 521 -5.32 -6.21 10.19
CA LEU A 521 -5.45 -7.13 11.32
C LEU A 521 -5.59 -6.32 12.61
N ILE A 522 -6.71 -6.47 13.31
CA ILE A 522 -7.12 -5.60 14.42
C ILE A 522 -7.12 -6.38 15.73
N PHE A 523 -6.32 -5.95 16.69
CA PHE A 523 -6.03 -6.72 17.90
C PHE A 523 -6.24 -5.95 19.21
N SER A 524 -6.67 -6.67 20.25
CA SER A 524 -6.94 -6.11 21.57
C SER A 524 -5.67 -5.80 22.36
N ARG A 525 -5.79 -4.90 23.34
CA ARG A 525 -4.76 -4.67 24.37
C ARG A 525 -4.89 -5.68 25.52
N GLN A 526 -6.12 -5.93 25.92
CA GLN A 526 -6.60 -6.75 27.03
C GLN A 526 -6.77 -8.22 26.66
N ASN A 527 -6.69 -9.12 27.65
CA ASN A 527 -6.85 -10.56 27.45
C ASN A 527 -8.27 -10.92 27.01
N LEU A 528 -8.38 -11.84 26.04
CA LEU A 528 -9.66 -12.37 25.56
C LEU A 528 -9.73 -13.87 25.82
N ALA A 529 -10.91 -14.35 26.22
CA ALA A 529 -11.12 -15.77 26.49
C ALA A 529 -10.93 -16.65 25.23
N PHE A 530 -10.24 -17.77 25.41
CA PHE A 530 -10.19 -18.83 24.41
C PHE A 530 -11.56 -19.51 24.25
N ASN A 531 -11.96 -19.79 23.01
CA ASN A 531 -13.20 -20.51 22.70
C ASN A 531 -12.89 -21.92 22.18
N PRO A 532 -13.38 -23.00 22.84
CA PRO A 532 -13.31 -24.35 22.29
C PRO A 532 -14.07 -24.44 20.96
N ARG A 533 -13.50 -25.17 20.00
CA ARG A 533 -14.07 -25.35 18.66
C ARG A 533 -13.96 -26.80 18.20
N THR A 534 -14.91 -27.22 17.37
CA THR A 534 -14.75 -28.44 16.56
C THR A 534 -13.86 -28.16 15.35
N ASP A 535 -13.36 -29.21 14.70
CA ASP A 535 -12.56 -29.09 13.47
C ASP A 535 -13.31 -28.32 12.36
N GLU A 536 -14.62 -28.55 12.24
CA GLU A 536 -15.47 -27.83 11.29
C GLU A 536 -15.55 -26.33 11.62
N GLN A 537 -15.68 -25.99 12.90
CA GLN A 537 -15.71 -24.59 13.32
C GLN A 537 -14.36 -23.89 13.07
N ILE A 538 -13.23 -24.58 13.32
CA ILE A 538 -11.90 -24.06 12.99
C ILE A 538 -11.77 -23.80 11.49
N ALA A 539 -12.18 -24.75 10.64
CA ALA A 539 -12.15 -24.59 9.19
C ALA A 539 -13.02 -23.40 8.72
N ASN A 540 -14.17 -23.19 9.39
CA ASN A 540 -15.09 -22.12 9.05
C ASN A 540 -14.62 -20.71 9.47
N ILE A 541 -13.59 -20.56 10.30
CA ILE A 541 -13.02 -19.24 10.64
C ILE A 541 -12.56 -18.50 9.36
N ALA A 542 -11.94 -19.22 8.43
CA ALA A 542 -11.47 -18.66 7.16
C ALA A 542 -12.61 -18.16 6.26
N ARG A 543 -13.86 -18.52 6.56
CA ARG A 543 -15.06 -18.03 5.86
C ARG A 543 -15.56 -16.68 6.40
N GLY A 544 -14.86 -16.09 7.36
CA GLY A 544 -15.06 -14.71 7.85
C GLY A 544 -16.21 -14.52 8.84
N GLY A 545 -17.22 -15.40 8.81
CA GLY A 545 -18.30 -15.44 9.79
C GLY A 545 -18.89 -16.84 9.87
N TYR A 546 -19.01 -17.39 11.08
CA TYR A 546 -19.37 -18.78 11.30
C TYR A 546 -20.10 -18.99 12.64
N VAL A 547 -20.80 -20.11 12.74
CA VAL A 547 -21.51 -20.50 13.97
C VAL A 547 -20.52 -21.04 14.99
N LEU A 548 -20.20 -20.23 16.00
CA LEU A 548 -19.33 -20.63 17.12
C LEU A 548 -20.10 -21.44 18.17
N ARG A 549 -21.38 -21.11 18.35
CA ARG A 549 -22.31 -21.88 19.18
C ARG A 549 -23.67 -21.92 18.51
N ASP A 550 -24.20 -23.11 18.30
CA ASP A 550 -25.54 -23.26 17.73
C ASP A 550 -26.64 -23.34 18.81
N TRP A 551 -27.90 -23.27 18.39
CA TRP A 551 -29.04 -23.52 19.26
C TRP A 551 -28.98 -24.93 19.87
N PRO A 552 -29.46 -25.12 21.11
CA PRO A 552 -29.58 -26.45 21.70
C PRO A 552 -30.63 -27.29 20.95
N ASP A 553 -30.45 -28.61 20.91
CA ASP A 553 -31.36 -29.55 20.21
C ASP A 553 -32.82 -29.45 20.70
N ASN A 554 -33.01 -29.26 22.00
CA ASN A 554 -34.32 -28.97 22.61
C ASN A 554 -34.59 -27.45 22.59
N VAL A 555 -34.78 -26.90 21.40
CA VAL A 555 -34.92 -25.45 21.23
C VAL A 555 -36.17 -24.94 21.97
N PRO A 556 -36.03 -23.93 22.85
CA PRO A 556 -37.17 -23.16 23.31
C PRO A 556 -37.93 -22.49 22.15
N GLY A 557 -39.20 -22.11 22.34
CA GLY A 557 -40.04 -21.52 21.27
C GLY A 557 -39.50 -20.22 20.64
N ARG A 558 -38.45 -19.60 21.20
CA ARG A 558 -37.85 -18.34 20.72
C ARG A 558 -36.39 -18.57 20.32
N LYS A 559 -36.04 -18.22 19.08
CA LYS A 559 -34.68 -18.28 18.52
C LYS A 559 -34.17 -16.90 18.14
N LEU A 560 -32.92 -16.61 18.45
CA LEU A 560 -32.21 -15.43 17.98
C LEU A 560 -30.74 -15.74 17.65
N VAL A 561 -30.07 -14.81 16.97
CA VAL A 561 -28.64 -14.84 16.69
C VAL A 561 -27.94 -13.65 17.35
N LEU A 562 -26.88 -13.93 18.10
CA LEU A 562 -25.91 -12.95 18.56
C LEU A 562 -24.73 -12.95 17.58
N ILE A 563 -24.46 -11.83 16.92
CA ILE A 563 -23.32 -11.64 16.03
C ILE A 563 -22.27 -10.84 16.80
N ALA A 564 -21.06 -11.35 16.93
CA ALA A 564 -20.00 -10.65 17.66
C ALA A 564 -18.64 -10.76 16.96
N THR A 565 -17.74 -9.84 17.28
CA THR A 565 -16.36 -9.81 16.76
C THR A 565 -15.40 -9.52 17.90
N GLY A 566 -14.12 -9.89 17.74
CA GLY A 566 -13.07 -9.51 18.68
C GLY A 566 -13.41 -9.82 20.14
N SER A 567 -13.16 -8.84 21.00
CA SER A 567 -13.40 -8.93 22.44
C SER A 567 -14.85 -9.21 22.83
N GLU A 568 -15.82 -8.84 21.99
CA GLU A 568 -17.24 -8.93 22.32
C GLU A 568 -17.80 -10.34 22.11
N VAL A 569 -17.06 -11.25 21.47
CA VAL A 569 -17.46 -12.67 21.38
C VAL A 569 -17.57 -13.29 22.78
N GLU A 570 -16.69 -12.92 23.72
CA GLU A 570 -16.78 -13.39 25.10
C GLU A 570 -18.10 -12.95 25.76
N LEU A 571 -18.53 -11.71 25.54
CA LEU A 571 -19.82 -11.20 26.05
C LEU A 571 -20.99 -11.95 25.42
N ALA A 572 -20.97 -12.15 24.10
CA ALA A 572 -22.02 -12.88 23.39
C ALA A 572 -22.14 -14.34 23.85
N MET A 573 -21.00 -15.02 24.10
CA MET A 573 -20.98 -16.38 24.62
C MET A 573 -21.61 -16.46 26.02
N LYS A 574 -21.26 -15.55 26.93
CA LYS A 574 -21.85 -15.47 28.27
C LYS A 574 -23.35 -15.16 28.23
N ALA A 575 -23.76 -14.20 27.39
CA ALA A 575 -25.17 -13.85 27.22
C ALA A 575 -26.00 -15.01 26.66
N ALA A 576 -25.48 -15.77 25.69
CA ALA A 576 -26.16 -16.95 25.17
C ALA A 576 -26.37 -18.03 26.26
N GLN A 577 -25.41 -18.23 27.16
CA GLN A 577 -25.59 -19.17 28.28
C GLN A 577 -26.69 -18.72 29.26
N ALA A 578 -26.81 -17.41 29.49
CA ALA A 578 -27.84 -16.85 30.36
C ALA A 578 -29.23 -16.91 29.72
N LEU A 579 -29.36 -16.50 28.46
CA LEU A 579 -30.62 -16.51 27.70
C LEU A 579 -31.26 -17.90 27.62
N GLU A 580 -30.45 -18.96 27.49
CA GLU A 580 -30.96 -20.33 27.49
C GLU A 580 -31.65 -20.72 28.79
N ARG A 581 -31.19 -20.21 29.95
CA ARG A 581 -31.83 -20.44 31.26
C ARG A 581 -33.22 -19.79 31.33
N ASP A 582 -33.41 -18.72 30.56
CA ASP A 582 -34.67 -17.99 30.45
C ASP A 582 -35.55 -18.48 29.28
N GLY A 583 -35.20 -19.63 28.68
CA GLY A 583 -35.99 -20.24 27.60
C GLY A 583 -35.88 -19.51 26.27
N VAL A 584 -34.73 -18.89 25.96
CA VAL A 584 -34.43 -18.29 24.66
C VAL A 584 -33.23 -18.99 24.04
N GLY A 585 -33.40 -19.59 22.86
CA GLY A 585 -32.31 -20.20 22.10
C GLY A 585 -31.46 -19.14 21.40
N ALA A 586 -30.23 -18.93 21.89
CA ALA A 586 -29.30 -17.95 21.33
C ALA A 586 -28.13 -18.62 20.59
N ARG A 587 -28.12 -18.53 19.26
CA ARG A 587 -26.95 -18.90 18.44
C ARG A 587 -25.91 -17.79 18.53
N VAL A 588 -24.64 -18.13 18.68
CA VAL A 588 -23.53 -17.17 18.62
C VAL A 588 -22.77 -17.35 17.30
N VAL A 589 -22.74 -16.27 16.51
CA VAL A 589 -21.95 -16.15 15.29
C VAL A 589 -20.74 -15.28 15.58
N SER A 590 -19.54 -15.87 15.49
CA SER A 590 -18.31 -15.08 15.46
C SER A 590 -18.08 -14.60 14.03
N MET A 591 -17.83 -13.30 13.85
CA MET A 591 -17.64 -12.68 12.53
C MET A 591 -16.30 -11.93 12.44
N PRO A 592 -15.16 -12.66 12.53
CA PRO A 592 -13.85 -12.03 12.53
C PRO A 592 -13.57 -11.22 11.26
N SER A 593 -14.20 -11.52 10.12
CA SER A 593 -14.08 -10.70 8.90
C SER A 593 -15.38 -10.62 8.10
N THR A 594 -16.03 -9.47 8.16
CA THR A 594 -17.27 -9.18 7.41
C THR A 594 -17.03 -9.16 5.90
N ASN A 595 -15.89 -8.62 5.45
CA ASN A 595 -15.55 -8.54 4.03
C ASN A 595 -15.30 -9.93 3.41
N VAL A 596 -14.84 -10.90 4.21
CA VAL A 596 -14.68 -12.30 3.78
C VAL A 596 -16.02 -13.05 3.85
N PHE A 597 -16.82 -12.81 4.89
CA PHE A 597 -18.16 -13.39 5.03
C PHE A 597 -19.09 -12.99 3.88
N ASP A 598 -19.07 -11.71 3.47
CA ASP A 598 -19.92 -11.20 2.38
C ASP A 598 -19.62 -11.84 1.02
N LYS A 599 -18.39 -12.34 0.82
CA LYS A 599 -17.97 -13.04 -0.39
C LYS A 599 -18.40 -14.51 -0.43
N GLN A 600 -18.88 -15.05 0.69
CA GLN A 600 -19.36 -16.43 0.73
C GLN A 600 -20.63 -16.59 -0.10
N ASP A 601 -20.85 -17.81 -0.60
CA ASP A 601 -22.06 -18.15 -1.34
C ASP A 601 -23.32 -17.90 -0.49
N ALA A 602 -24.45 -17.72 -1.17
CA ALA A 602 -25.71 -17.40 -0.50
C ALA A 602 -26.19 -18.51 0.45
N GLN A 603 -25.90 -19.78 0.14
CA GLN A 603 -26.30 -20.92 0.96
C GLN A 603 -25.57 -20.92 2.29
N TYR A 604 -24.27 -20.65 2.30
CA TYR A 604 -23.49 -20.53 3.53
C TYR A 604 -23.90 -19.32 4.36
N ARG A 605 -24.09 -18.16 3.73
CA ARG A 605 -24.54 -16.98 4.48
C ARG A 605 -25.91 -17.21 5.12
N GLU A 606 -26.81 -17.90 4.43
CA GLU A 606 -28.12 -18.31 4.96
C GLU A 606 -27.99 -19.34 6.09
N SER A 607 -27.05 -20.29 5.99
CA SER A 607 -26.84 -21.29 7.06
C SER A 607 -26.28 -20.67 8.34
N VAL A 608 -25.50 -19.60 8.25
CA VAL A 608 -24.96 -18.85 9.39
C VAL A 608 -25.98 -17.86 9.94
N LEU A 609 -26.62 -17.08 9.06
CA LEU A 609 -27.63 -16.05 9.40
C LEU A 609 -28.98 -16.34 8.72
N PRO A 610 -29.77 -17.30 9.23
CA PRO A 610 -31.06 -17.65 8.63
C PRO A 610 -32.02 -16.46 8.57
N ARG A 611 -32.70 -16.28 7.45
CA ARG A 611 -33.75 -15.27 7.26
C ARG A 611 -34.88 -15.50 8.25
N GLY A 612 -35.52 -14.40 8.65
CA GLY A 612 -36.61 -14.41 9.63
C GLY A 612 -36.16 -14.60 11.08
N THR A 613 -34.89 -14.89 11.34
CA THR A 613 -34.36 -14.92 12.71
C THR A 613 -33.88 -13.54 13.14
N ARG A 614 -34.40 -13.03 14.26
CA ARG A 614 -33.99 -11.76 14.88
C ARG A 614 -32.52 -11.83 15.33
N ARG A 615 -31.82 -10.70 15.23
CA ARG A 615 -30.36 -10.63 15.45
C ARG A 615 -30.00 -9.48 16.38
N VAL A 616 -29.02 -9.69 17.24
CA VAL A 616 -28.30 -8.64 17.97
C VAL A 616 -26.85 -8.69 17.57
N ALA A 617 -26.28 -7.55 17.17
CA ALA A 617 -24.83 -7.43 17.00
C ALA A 617 -24.18 -6.86 18.26
N VAL A 618 -22.99 -7.34 18.62
CA VAL A 618 -22.21 -6.88 19.78
C VAL A 618 -20.79 -6.58 19.33
N GLU A 619 -20.41 -5.30 19.35
CA GLU A 619 -19.06 -4.83 18.98
C GLU A 619 -18.76 -3.51 19.67
N ALA A 620 -17.57 -3.35 20.24
CA ALA A 620 -17.09 -2.10 20.84
C ALA A 620 -16.74 -1.05 19.76
N ALA A 621 -17.71 -0.68 18.94
CA ALA A 621 -17.60 0.23 17.81
C ALA A 621 -18.95 0.90 17.50
N HIS A 622 -18.94 1.85 16.55
CA HIS A 622 -20.14 2.54 16.11
C HIS A 622 -21.23 1.56 15.60
N PRO A 623 -22.48 1.64 16.08
CA PRO A 623 -23.49 0.60 15.85
C PRO A 623 -24.01 0.51 14.42
N ASP A 624 -24.04 1.62 13.67
CA ASP A 624 -24.73 1.68 12.37
C ASP A 624 -24.23 0.70 11.31
N PHE A 625 -22.94 0.35 11.32
CA PHE A 625 -22.39 -0.62 10.38
C PHE A 625 -23.16 -1.95 10.43
N TRP A 626 -23.61 -2.36 11.61
CA TRP A 626 -24.27 -3.65 11.84
C TRP A 626 -25.67 -3.75 11.25
N ARG A 627 -26.30 -2.63 10.88
CA ARG A 627 -27.64 -2.61 10.28
C ARG A 627 -27.73 -3.45 9.01
N LYS A 628 -26.64 -3.60 8.27
CA LYS A 628 -26.59 -4.49 7.09
C LYS A 628 -26.86 -5.98 7.41
N TYR A 629 -26.62 -6.41 8.65
CA TYR A 629 -26.80 -7.81 9.09
C TYR A 629 -28.02 -7.98 9.98
N VAL A 630 -28.31 -7.00 10.86
CA VAL A 630 -29.40 -7.10 11.84
C VAL A 630 -30.72 -6.47 11.37
N GLY A 631 -30.70 -5.70 10.28
CA GLY A 631 -31.89 -5.02 9.77
C GLY A 631 -32.33 -3.82 10.63
N LEU A 632 -33.53 -3.32 10.35
CA LEU A 632 -34.17 -2.26 11.14
C LEU A 632 -34.78 -2.84 12.43
N GLU A 633 -35.11 -4.12 12.39
CA GLU A 633 -35.85 -4.88 13.39
C GLU A 633 -34.92 -5.55 14.42
N GLY A 634 -33.61 -5.58 14.16
CA GLY A 634 -32.60 -6.13 15.07
C GLY A 634 -31.97 -5.09 16.00
N GLY A 635 -31.22 -5.60 16.99
CA GLY A 635 -30.53 -4.80 17.99
C GLY A 635 -29.03 -4.66 17.72
N VAL A 636 -28.41 -3.63 18.27
CA VAL A 636 -26.95 -3.49 18.31
C VAL A 636 -26.55 -3.02 19.70
N VAL A 637 -25.55 -3.69 20.29
CA VAL A 637 -24.86 -3.30 21.52
C VAL A 637 -23.47 -2.83 21.10
N GLY A 638 -23.28 -1.51 21.06
CA GLY A 638 -22.06 -0.85 20.63
C GLY A 638 -21.95 0.56 21.22
N ILE A 639 -21.05 1.39 20.69
CA ILE A 639 -20.72 2.71 21.25
C ILE A 639 -20.81 3.76 20.14
N ASP A 640 -21.69 4.75 20.28
CA ASP A 640 -21.95 5.82 19.30
C ASP A 640 -21.34 7.19 19.70
N THR A 641 -20.54 7.20 20.76
CA THR A 641 -19.82 8.37 21.28
C THR A 641 -18.33 8.08 21.34
N PHE A 642 -17.51 9.12 21.51
CA PHE A 642 -16.12 8.91 21.90
C PHE A 642 -16.04 8.25 23.28
N GLY A 643 -14.91 7.60 23.56
CA GLY A 643 -14.70 6.96 24.85
C GLY A 643 -14.34 7.93 25.97
N GLU A 644 -13.83 7.40 27.08
CA GLU A 644 -13.46 8.15 28.29
C GLU A 644 -12.13 7.63 28.84
N SER A 645 -11.40 8.45 29.60
CA SER A 645 -10.15 8.01 30.27
C SER A 645 -10.46 7.34 31.60
N ALA A 646 -10.49 6.01 31.61
CA ALA A 646 -10.63 5.19 32.81
C ALA A 646 -10.09 3.76 32.57
N PRO A 647 -9.93 2.93 33.62
CA PRO A 647 -9.59 1.51 33.44
C PRO A 647 -10.62 0.79 32.55
N ALA A 648 -10.14 -0.12 31.69
CA ALA A 648 -10.98 -0.79 30.68
C ALA A 648 -12.27 -1.40 31.25
N GLY A 649 -12.20 -2.10 32.38
CA GLY A 649 -13.38 -2.71 33.01
C GLY A 649 -14.47 -1.69 33.38
N VAL A 650 -14.06 -0.51 33.86
CA VAL A 650 -14.98 0.60 34.17
C VAL A 650 -15.62 1.14 32.90
N LEU A 651 -14.85 1.24 31.81
CA LEU A 651 -15.37 1.72 30.52
C LEU A 651 -16.37 0.72 29.92
N PHE A 652 -16.08 -0.58 29.93
CA PHE A 652 -17.01 -1.60 29.45
C PHE A 652 -18.35 -1.54 30.21
N GLU A 653 -18.32 -1.37 31.54
CA GLU A 653 -19.52 -1.17 32.36
C GLU A 653 -20.24 0.13 32.02
N HIS A 654 -19.52 1.25 31.97
CA HIS A 654 -20.08 2.59 31.70
C HIS A 654 -20.80 2.68 30.36
N PHE A 655 -20.21 2.11 29.30
CA PHE A 655 -20.77 2.12 27.95
C PHE A 655 -21.78 1.00 27.69
N GLY A 656 -22.14 0.21 28.72
CA GLY A 656 -23.14 -0.85 28.58
C GLY A 656 -22.69 -2.01 27.70
N LEU A 657 -21.38 -2.25 27.55
CA LEU A 657 -20.85 -3.47 26.95
C LEU A 657 -20.78 -4.58 28.02
N THR A 658 -21.96 -4.96 28.50
CA THR A 658 -22.14 -5.94 29.58
C THR A 658 -23.03 -7.09 29.13
N VAL A 659 -22.96 -8.21 29.84
CA VAL A 659 -23.80 -9.38 29.57
C VAL A 659 -25.29 -9.03 29.75
N GLU A 660 -25.59 -8.24 30.78
CA GLU A 660 -26.94 -7.78 31.13
C GLU A 660 -27.55 -6.96 29.99
N ARG A 661 -26.78 -6.03 29.40
CA ARG A 661 -27.25 -5.21 28.29
C ARG A 661 -27.50 -6.02 27.02
N VAL A 662 -26.66 -7.02 26.74
CA VAL A 662 -26.87 -7.95 25.62
C VAL A 662 -28.16 -8.75 25.82
N ILE A 663 -28.41 -9.26 27.03
CA ILE A 663 -29.65 -9.97 27.37
C ILE A 663 -30.87 -9.06 27.22
N GLU A 664 -30.82 -7.85 27.77
CA GLU A 664 -31.90 -6.87 27.68
C GLU A 664 -32.26 -6.58 26.21
N GLN A 665 -31.25 -6.30 25.37
CA GLN A 665 -31.45 -6.03 23.96
C GLN A 665 -32.02 -7.24 23.22
N ALA A 666 -31.54 -8.46 23.53
CA ALA A 666 -32.01 -9.70 22.94
C ALA A 666 -33.47 -10.01 23.28
N LEU A 667 -33.88 -9.80 24.54
CA LEU A 667 -35.25 -9.95 24.99
C LEU A 667 -36.18 -8.89 24.39
N ALA A 668 -35.72 -7.63 24.28
CA ALA A 668 -36.49 -6.54 23.69
C ALA A 668 -36.91 -6.84 22.24
N ILE A 669 -35.97 -7.28 21.40
CA ILE A 669 -36.28 -7.59 19.99
C ILE A 669 -37.04 -8.92 19.81
N SER A 670 -37.01 -9.80 20.82
CA SER A 670 -37.75 -11.06 20.80
C SER A 670 -39.23 -10.87 21.13
N ALA A 671 -39.57 -9.86 21.96
CA ALA A 671 -40.95 -9.58 22.39
C ALA A 671 -41.84 -9.02 21.27
N GLU A 672 -41.25 -8.42 20.24
CA GLU A 672 -41.97 -7.89 19.07
C GLU A 672 -42.40 -8.96 18.06
N SER A 673 -41.90 -10.19 18.16
CA SER A 673 -42.28 -11.30 17.27
C SER A 673 -43.54 -12.06 17.72
N ASP A 674 -44.04 -11.79 18.94
CA ASP A 674 -45.26 -12.39 19.51
C ASP A 674 -46.52 -11.49 19.31
N ARG A 675 -46.39 -10.35 18.60
CA ARG A 675 -47.49 -9.49 18.13
C ARG A 675 -47.56 -9.51 16.62
#